data_AF-A0A365Y3P0-F1
#
_entry.id   AF-A0A365Y3P0-F1
#
_cell.length_a   1.000
_cell.length_b   1.000
_cell.length_c   1.000
_cell.angle_alpha   90.00
_cell.angle_beta   90.00
_cell.angle_gamma   90.00
#
_symmetry.space_group_name_H-M   'P 1'
#
loop_
_entity.id
_entity.type
_entity.pdbx_description
1 polymer ?
#
loop_
_entity_poly.entity_id
_entity_poly.type
_entity_poly.pdbx_seq_one_letter_code
_entity_poly.pdbx_strand_id
1 'polypeptide(L)'
;MKYSIKLLLLLALVAIAGCTKTRPGQPKILVFTKTAAFRHASIPAGIAAIQKLGKENGFDVDTTENADRFNEDSLQQYAAVIFLNTTGDVLNTAQEADFERYIQAGGGYAGVHAATDTEYEWGWYNHLAGAYFLSHPPGVHKASVQVVNKSFPATTGLPDKFEHTDEWYNFKKRDTTTTVLLKVDEKTYEGGTMNNDHPVSWYHEYDGGRAFYTALGHTEECYSDSLFLKHLLGGIQYAIGKNLVLDYSKATSLRTPDENRFTKNVLTSGQFFEPTEMTILPTLDILVAQRRGELMLYKQADKTLTQVGFLKVYYKTDVPNVNAEEGFLGLAADPDYKDNHFIYVMYSPIDTSVNRLSRFKFENNQLDMASEKVILQFYSQRNICCHTGGSIAFGPDKLLYVSTGDNTTPFDEAGQKYVSNGYGPTDDRPGHEQYDGRRSSANTNDLRGKILRIKVEANGSYTIPEGNLFPKGTQNARPEIYAMGTRNPYRISIDRKTSYLYWGEVGPDANNDDPNRGPRGYDEVNQAKKPGNYGYPMFIADNKAYHAYNYETGETGPAYDPLKPINNSRNNTGLKELPPAVPAFIWYPYGKSDEFPIVGSGGRNAEAGPVYYSEFYPKETRFPDYYNGKLFIYDWIRGWIMAVTMDKNGNFSKMERFMPGTKLNAPIDMEMGPDGRLYVLEYGNGWFSKNVDAGLARIDYNGGNRAPLATIQSNQLTGALPFTVKLSAEGSVDPDGDKLTYLWYFGNGSKKETSTPTVEFTYSTAGEYNVYVEVQDGKGGKTKSSEIALYAGNETPQVNIQLEGNKMFYFPGKQVRYTVTVSDKEDGSSASGKLDVSNIFVKADYIQGSDKAGAPQGHQIITGAIAGKNIMEVSDCKTCHKPDEKSIGPSFKQITEKYKNDPAAPDALAKKIINGGGGVWGETAMSAHPGLSNGEAHQLVEYIFSLGGNTPKAKSLPITGSLNPTMGNELKDNGVLYLLASYTDKGGPGIKPITGTNTVQLLNPKLPAAAYSKADGVSTYQADGIKLLIPATGNGWAVYNDLDLTTVNGIEITYMVQDAQSQGYVVEAFLDNANGTRLGETTIGPGAQAKVPNKASISFSPINDGKKHHLYIKMRPTDPGKQIPLGIASFMLRS
;
A
#
# COMPACT_ATOMS: atom_id res chain seq x y z
N MET A 1 18.66 70.24 27.84
CA MET A 1 19.13 69.44 26.69
C MET A 1 19.84 68.13 27.06
N LYS A 2 20.78 68.08 28.02
CA LYS A 2 21.50 66.83 28.37
C LYS A 2 20.64 65.72 29.01
N TYR A 3 19.52 66.06 29.65
CA TYR A 3 18.60 65.07 30.24
C TYR A 3 17.60 64.49 29.21
N SER A 4 17.18 65.28 28.22
CA SER A 4 16.25 64.85 27.17
C SER A 4 16.89 63.85 26.19
N ILE A 5 18.19 63.99 25.93
CA ILE A 5 18.94 63.07 25.05
C ILE A 5 19.13 61.70 25.73
N LYS A 6 19.38 61.66 27.06
CA LYS A 6 19.46 60.39 27.80
C LYS A 6 18.11 59.67 27.89
N LEU A 7 17.00 60.40 28.01
CA LEU A 7 15.66 59.82 28.04
C LEU A 7 15.22 59.29 26.66
N LEU A 8 15.56 59.98 25.57
CA LEU A 8 15.32 59.51 24.20
C LEU A 8 16.22 58.32 23.82
N LEU A 9 17.47 58.26 24.28
CA LEU A 9 18.32 57.08 24.12
C LEU A 9 17.82 55.89 24.95
N LEU A 10 17.26 56.12 26.14
CA LEU A 10 16.67 55.05 26.96
C LEU A 10 15.34 54.53 26.35
N LEU A 11 14.50 55.42 25.81
CA LEU A 11 13.28 55.05 25.08
C LEU A 11 13.57 54.38 23.73
N ALA A 12 14.64 54.77 23.04
CA ALA A 12 15.11 54.08 21.84
C ALA A 12 15.72 52.69 22.16
N LEU A 13 16.43 52.54 23.29
CA LEU A 13 16.93 51.24 23.77
C LEU A 13 15.81 50.30 24.25
N VAL A 14 14.73 50.83 24.81
CA VAL A 14 13.53 50.06 25.19
C VAL A 14 12.65 49.73 23.97
N ALA A 15 12.66 50.56 22.92
CA ALA A 15 11.95 50.28 21.66
C ALA A 15 12.70 49.32 20.72
N ILE A 16 14.02 49.16 20.87
CA ILE A 16 14.87 48.23 20.08
C ILE A 16 15.04 46.87 20.78
N ALA A 17 14.67 46.75 22.06
CA ALA A 17 14.48 45.45 22.72
C ALA A 17 13.17 44.82 22.21
N GLY A 18 13.20 44.31 20.97
CA GLY A 18 12.09 43.62 20.32
C GLY A 18 11.45 42.61 21.29
N CYS A 19 10.17 42.80 21.55
CA CYS A 19 9.37 41.94 22.42
C CYS A 19 9.31 40.51 21.87
N THR A 20 10.28 39.66 22.19
CA THR A 20 10.06 38.20 22.16
C THR A 20 9.07 37.88 23.26
N LYS A 21 7.80 37.69 22.88
CA LYS A 21 6.74 37.36 23.84
C LYS A 21 6.94 35.93 24.34
N THR A 22 7.21 35.80 25.63
CA THR A 22 7.13 34.52 26.35
C THR A 22 5.68 34.05 26.40
N ARG A 23 5.45 32.75 26.24
CA ARG A 23 4.13 32.15 26.38
C ARG A 23 3.63 32.33 27.82
N PRO A 24 2.35 32.68 28.04
CA PRO A 24 1.80 32.78 29.39
C PRO A 24 1.68 31.40 30.04
N GLY A 25 1.94 31.33 31.36
CA GLY A 25 1.83 30.09 32.13
C GLY A 25 3.10 29.24 32.12
N GLN A 26 2.99 28.02 32.64
CA GLN A 26 4.08 27.05 32.60
C GLN A 26 4.33 26.58 31.15
N PRO A 27 5.57 26.26 30.77
CA PRO A 27 5.83 25.59 29.51
C PRO A 27 5.04 24.29 29.43
N LYS A 28 4.53 23.96 28.26
CA LYS A 28 3.83 22.71 28.00
C LYS A 28 4.64 21.88 27.02
N ILE A 29 4.77 20.57 27.26
CA ILE A 29 5.42 19.64 26.35
C ILE A 29 4.45 18.54 25.89
N LEU A 30 4.69 17.99 24.70
CA LEU A 30 3.96 16.85 24.16
C LEU A 30 4.90 15.64 24.09
N VAL A 31 4.59 14.56 24.81
CA VAL A 31 5.29 13.28 24.71
C VAL A 31 4.57 12.39 23.71
N PHE A 32 5.27 12.05 22.63
CA PHE A 32 4.79 11.24 21.53
C PHE A 32 5.44 9.86 21.54
N THR A 33 4.63 8.79 21.50
CA THR A 33 5.08 7.39 21.69
C THR A 33 4.52 6.42 20.65
N LYS A 34 4.09 6.92 19.49
CA LYS A 34 3.61 6.05 18.40
C LYS A 34 4.77 5.22 17.85
N THR A 35 4.50 3.95 17.53
CA THR A 35 5.45 3.01 16.94
C THR A 35 4.80 2.29 15.77
N ALA A 36 5.43 2.31 14.60
CA ALA A 36 5.08 1.51 13.43
C ALA A 36 5.97 0.25 13.29
N ALA A 37 7.01 0.13 14.11
CA ALA A 37 7.89 -1.03 14.22
C ALA A 37 7.98 -1.52 15.68
N PHE A 38 9.17 -1.88 16.16
CA PHE A 38 9.37 -2.45 17.48
C PHE A 38 8.87 -1.52 18.60
N ARG A 39 8.14 -2.08 19.59
CA ARG A 39 7.57 -1.32 20.70
C ARG A 39 8.31 -1.63 22.00
N HIS A 40 8.91 -0.60 22.57
CA HIS A 40 9.70 -0.70 23.80
C HIS A 40 8.81 -0.82 25.04
N ALA A 41 9.13 -1.79 25.92
CA ALA A 41 8.42 -1.97 27.20
C ALA A 41 8.58 -0.78 28.15
N SER A 42 9.63 0.02 27.99
CA SER A 42 9.95 1.17 28.84
C SER A 42 9.11 2.42 28.59
N ILE A 43 8.29 2.46 27.54
CA ILE A 43 7.44 3.62 27.20
C ILE A 43 6.58 4.08 28.40
N PRO A 44 5.83 3.21 29.11
CA PRO A 44 5.03 3.62 30.27
C PRO A 44 5.87 4.18 31.41
N ALA A 45 7.05 3.59 31.68
CA ALA A 45 7.98 4.08 32.69
C ALA A 45 8.53 5.47 32.33
N GLY A 46 8.87 5.68 31.06
CA GLY A 46 9.33 6.96 30.55
C GLY A 46 8.28 8.07 30.61
N ILE A 47 7.03 7.76 30.26
CA ILE A 47 5.91 8.69 30.43
C ILE A 47 5.78 9.11 31.91
N ALA A 48 5.76 8.14 32.82
CA ALA A 48 5.61 8.41 34.26
C ALA A 48 6.76 9.26 34.81
N ALA A 49 8.00 8.97 34.39
CA ALA A 49 9.17 9.74 34.78
C ALA A 49 9.12 11.18 34.25
N ILE A 50 8.77 11.41 32.99
CA ILE A 50 8.68 12.76 32.40
C ILE A 50 7.56 13.57 33.07
N GLN A 51 6.41 12.96 33.34
CA GLN A 51 5.32 13.60 34.09
C GLN A 51 5.76 14.02 35.50
N LYS A 52 6.50 13.15 36.19
CA LYS A 52 7.09 13.47 37.49
C LYS A 52 8.08 14.64 37.38
N LEU A 53 8.99 14.61 36.40
CA LEU A 53 9.94 15.69 36.15
C LEU A 53 9.21 17.02 35.87
N GLY A 54 8.14 17.01 35.09
CA GLY A 54 7.32 18.20 34.81
C GLY A 54 6.70 18.79 36.07
N LYS A 55 6.09 17.94 36.90
CA LYS A 55 5.52 18.36 38.19
C LYS A 55 6.58 18.95 39.13
N GLU A 56 7.79 18.39 39.15
CA GLU A 56 8.88 18.84 40.03
C GLU A 56 9.61 20.09 39.51
N ASN A 57 9.57 20.36 38.21
CA ASN A 57 10.38 21.41 37.58
C ASN A 57 9.57 22.48 36.82
N GLY A 58 8.24 22.49 37.00
CA GLY A 58 7.38 23.56 36.50
C GLY A 58 7.15 23.53 35.00
N PHE A 59 6.77 22.37 34.44
CA PHE A 59 6.23 22.28 33.08
C PHE A 59 5.12 21.22 33.00
N ASP A 60 4.12 21.48 32.15
CA ASP A 60 2.97 20.62 31.93
C ASP A 60 3.30 19.56 30.87
N VAL A 61 2.77 18.35 31.04
CA VAL A 61 3.06 17.19 30.17
C VAL A 61 1.77 16.59 29.63
N ASP A 62 1.57 16.71 28.31
CA ASP A 62 0.57 15.92 27.59
C ASP A 62 1.24 14.70 26.95
N THR A 63 0.49 13.61 26.79
CA THR A 63 0.96 12.42 26.07
C THR A 63 0.02 12.05 24.94
N THR A 64 0.55 11.48 23.86
CA THR A 64 -0.26 10.96 22.78
C THR A 64 0.45 9.89 21.95
N GLU A 65 -0.33 8.99 21.38
CA GLU A 65 0.08 8.12 20.27
C GLU A 65 -0.65 8.52 18.97
N ASN A 66 -1.52 9.53 19.03
CA ASN A 66 -2.27 9.99 17.88
C ASN A 66 -1.44 11.00 17.07
N ALA A 67 -0.97 10.56 15.89
CA ALA A 67 -0.23 11.42 14.95
C ALA A 67 -1.07 12.60 14.43
N ASP A 68 -2.40 12.55 14.50
CA ASP A 68 -3.27 13.68 14.10
C ASP A 68 -3.05 14.93 14.96
N ARG A 69 -2.33 14.81 16.09
CA ARG A 69 -1.90 15.93 16.93
C ARG A 69 -0.73 16.72 16.32
N PHE A 70 -0.09 16.21 15.27
CA PHE A 70 0.98 16.89 14.53
C PHE A 70 0.37 17.78 13.44
N ASN A 71 -0.28 18.84 13.91
CA ASN A 71 -0.76 19.94 13.08
C ASN A 71 -0.51 21.26 13.81
N GLU A 72 -0.52 22.37 13.07
CA GLU A 72 -0.21 23.70 13.63
C GLU A 72 -1.12 24.08 14.81
N ASP A 73 -2.43 23.80 14.73
CA ASP A 73 -3.40 24.17 15.77
C ASP A 73 -3.12 23.50 17.11
N SER A 74 -2.68 22.23 17.06
CA SER A 74 -2.28 21.46 18.22
C SER A 74 -0.87 21.82 18.69
N LEU A 75 0.11 21.87 17.78
CA LEU A 75 1.52 22.05 18.10
C LEU A 75 1.86 23.45 18.64
N GLN A 76 1.12 24.49 18.22
CA GLN A 76 1.36 25.86 18.66
C GLN A 76 1.28 26.04 20.18
N GLN A 77 0.66 25.12 20.92
CA GLN A 77 0.54 25.20 22.37
C GLN A 77 1.78 24.69 23.13
N TYR A 78 2.68 23.95 22.47
CA TYR A 78 3.81 23.26 23.11
C TYR A 78 5.15 23.98 22.89
N ALA A 79 5.94 24.08 23.95
CA ALA A 79 7.31 24.59 23.90
C ALA A 79 8.29 23.55 23.34
N ALA A 80 8.03 22.26 23.58
CA ALA A 80 8.80 21.15 23.02
C ALA A 80 7.94 19.90 22.77
N VAL A 81 8.34 19.10 21.79
CA VAL A 81 7.81 17.77 21.51
C VAL A 81 8.90 16.74 21.81
N ILE A 82 8.54 15.67 22.53
CA ILE A 82 9.43 14.57 22.88
C ILE A 82 9.03 13.34 22.09
N PHE A 83 9.96 12.78 21.32
CA PHE A 83 9.81 11.46 20.71
C PHE A 83 10.42 10.45 21.68
N LEU A 84 9.55 9.77 22.41
CA LEU A 84 9.94 8.81 23.44
C LEU A 84 9.79 7.39 22.89
N ASN A 85 10.90 6.80 22.48
CA ASN A 85 10.96 5.42 21.97
C ASN A 85 10.01 5.16 20.78
N THR A 86 9.84 6.15 19.89
CA THR A 86 9.15 5.98 18.61
C THR A 86 9.96 5.06 17.69
N THR A 87 9.31 4.35 16.77
CA THR A 87 9.99 3.48 15.78
C THR A 87 9.21 3.41 14.47
N GLY A 88 9.90 3.29 13.34
CA GLY A 88 9.31 3.21 12.00
C GLY A 88 8.82 4.56 11.45
N ASP A 89 7.94 4.51 10.44
CA ASP A 89 7.28 5.66 9.81
C ASP A 89 5.96 5.96 10.56
N VAL A 90 5.91 7.08 11.27
CA VAL A 90 4.86 7.39 12.25
C VAL A 90 4.05 8.64 11.89
N LEU A 91 4.57 9.50 11.02
CA LEU A 91 3.92 10.71 10.51
C LEU A 91 3.69 10.62 8.99
N ASN A 92 2.52 11.03 8.51
CA ASN A 92 2.31 11.21 7.08
C ASN A 92 2.91 12.54 6.58
N THR A 93 2.99 12.74 5.26
CA THR A 93 3.63 13.95 4.70
C THR A 93 3.02 15.28 5.16
N ALA A 94 1.71 15.33 5.41
CA ALA A 94 1.08 16.55 5.92
C ALA A 94 1.52 16.85 7.38
N GLN A 95 1.59 15.81 8.21
CA GLN A 95 2.06 15.89 9.59
C GLN A 95 3.55 16.23 9.68
N GLU A 96 4.37 15.68 8.78
CA GLU A 96 5.77 16.05 8.63
C GLU A 96 5.94 17.53 8.29
N ALA A 97 5.21 18.03 7.29
CA ALA A 97 5.26 19.43 6.89
C ALA A 97 4.87 20.37 8.05
N ASP A 98 3.84 20.04 8.82
CA ASP A 98 3.45 20.83 9.99
C ASP A 98 4.45 20.71 11.16
N PHE A 99 5.16 19.58 11.28
CA PHE A 99 6.23 19.44 12.27
C PHE A 99 7.51 20.21 11.90
N GLU A 100 7.89 20.23 10.62
CA GLU A 100 8.92 21.12 10.07
C GLU A 100 8.60 22.58 10.40
N ARG A 101 7.37 23.01 10.08
CA ARG A 101 6.89 24.37 10.37
C ARG A 101 6.93 24.69 11.86
N TYR A 102 6.59 23.72 12.73
CA TYR A 102 6.69 23.87 14.18
C TYR A 102 8.12 24.14 14.65
N ILE A 103 9.10 23.39 14.15
CA ILE A 103 10.53 23.61 14.46
C ILE A 103 11.00 24.96 13.91
N GLN A 104 10.65 25.31 12.67
CA GLN A 104 10.97 26.61 12.04
C GLN A 104 10.36 27.81 12.78
N ALA A 105 9.19 27.63 13.39
CA ALA A 105 8.55 28.64 14.22
C ALA A 105 9.25 28.81 15.59
N GLY A 106 10.25 27.99 15.92
CA GLY A 106 11.04 28.02 17.15
C GLY A 106 10.71 26.92 18.16
N GLY A 107 9.96 25.90 17.76
CA GLY A 107 9.63 24.73 18.59
C GLY A 107 10.85 23.93 19.03
N GLY A 108 10.73 23.22 20.14
CA GLY A 108 11.78 22.34 20.67
C GLY A 108 11.53 20.87 20.33
N TYR A 109 12.60 20.11 20.14
CA TYR A 109 12.58 18.66 19.95
C TYR A 109 13.49 17.96 20.96
N ALA A 110 13.00 16.86 21.54
CA ALA A 110 13.80 15.92 22.33
C ALA A 110 13.57 14.49 21.82
N GLY A 111 14.61 13.82 21.34
CA GLY A 111 14.56 12.40 20.99
C GLY A 111 15.16 11.53 22.09
N VAL A 112 14.48 10.44 22.46
CA VAL A 112 14.94 9.48 23.48
C VAL A 112 15.05 8.09 22.86
N HIS A 113 16.23 7.49 23.02
CA HIS A 113 16.63 6.15 22.60
C HIS A 113 16.19 5.81 21.16
N ALA A 114 15.03 5.17 20.98
CA ALA A 114 14.59 4.72 19.67
C ALA A 114 14.12 5.83 18.72
N ALA A 115 14.11 7.10 19.14
CA ALA A 115 13.77 8.22 18.25
C ALA A 115 14.62 8.30 16.96
N THR A 116 15.83 7.71 16.94
CA THR A 116 16.66 7.58 15.72
C THR A 116 16.29 6.39 14.84
N ASP A 117 15.47 5.46 15.34
CA ASP A 117 14.84 4.35 14.61
C ASP A 117 13.48 4.77 14.00
N THR A 118 13.32 6.07 13.69
CA THR A 118 12.05 6.68 13.24
C THR A 118 12.28 7.50 11.97
N GLU A 119 11.30 7.52 11.06
CA GLU A 119 11.27 8.39 9.86
C GLU A 119 12.50 8.28 8.92
N TYR A 120 12.88 7.04 8.56
CA TYR A 120 14.06 6.76 7.71
C TYR A 120 14.01 7.39 6.30
N GLU A 121 12.80 7.64 5.79
CA GLU A 121 12.55 8.21 4.46
C GLU A 121 12.47 9.74 4.47
N TRP A 122 12.61 10.37 5.64
CA TRP A 122 12.51 11.81 5.82
C TRP A 122 13.86 12.40 6.22
N GLY A 123 14.70 12.70 5.22
CA GLY A 123 16.07 13.19 5.44
C GLY A 123 16.18 14.44 6.33
N TRP A 124 15.16 15.31 6.34
CA TRP A 124 15.11 16.46 7.25
C TRP A 124 15.05 16.02 8.72
N TYR A 125 14.33 14.95 9.04
CA TYR A 125 14.29 14.38 10.39
C TYR A 125 15.63 13.77 10.80
N ASN A 126 16.38 13.14 9.88
CA ASN A 126 17.75 12.67 10.17
C ASN A 126 18.62 13.81 10.71
N HIS A 127 18.53 15.00 10.11
CA HIS A 127 19.27 16.16 10.56
C HIS A 127 18.72 16.70 11.89
N LEU A 128 17.40 16.73 12.09
CA LEU A 128 16.81 17.13 13.37
C LEU A 128 17.29 16.22 14.52
N ALA A 129 17.13 14.89 14.37
CA ALA A 129 17.52 13.89 15.36
C ALA A 129 19.06 13.75 15.47
N GLY A 130 19.78 13.99 14.37
CA GLY A 130 21.25 13.99 14.26
C GLY A 130 21.87 12.66 13.82
N ALA A 131 21.09 11.59 13.68
CA ALA A 131 21.52 10.30 13.12
C ALA A 131 20.31 9.38 12.87
N TYR A 132 20.55 8.27 12.16
CA TYR A 132 19.65 7.14 12.10
C TYR A 132 20.23 5.91 12.79
N PHE A 133 19.37 5.09 13.39
CA PHE A 133 19.73 3.77 13.88
C PHE A 133 20.24 2.88 12.74
N LEU A 134 21.28 2.10 13.02
CA LEU A 134 21.85 1.10 12.11
C LEU A 134 21.73 -0.31 12.68
N SER A 135 22.19 -0.51 13.92
CA SER A 135 22.20 -1.81 14.60
C SER A 135 22.50 -1.64 16.09
N HIS A 136 22.41 -2.71 16.87
CA HIS A 136 22.91 -2.80 18.25
C HIS A 136 23.37 -4.24 18.54
N PRO A 137 24.22 -4.49 19.55
CA PRO A 137 24.49 -5.86 20.01
C PRO A 137 23.23 -6.50 20.61
N PRO A 138 23.07 -7.84 20.55
CA PRO A 138 21.92 -8.50 21.17
C PRO A 138 21.83 -8.25 22.67
N GLY A 139 20.67 -7.76 23.14
CA GLY A 139 20.40 -7.51 24.56
C GLY A 139 20.99 -6.20 25.09
N VAL A 140 20.85 -6.01 26.40
CA VAL A 140 21.35 -4.83 27.11
C VAL A 140 22.71 -5.10 27.75
N HIS A 141 23.60 -4.11 27.70
CA HIS A 141 24.97 -4.26 28.17
C HIS A 141 25.34 -3.12 29.11
N LYS A 142 26.09 -3.44 30.16
CA LYS A 142 26.69 -2.43 31.02
C LYS A 142 27.94 -1.87 30.36
N ALA A 143 28.04 -0.56 30.24
CA ALA A 143 29.20 0.12 29.66
C ALA A 143 29.53 1.43 30.40
N SER A 144 30.76 1.89 30.21
CA SER A 144 31.22 3.18 30.74
C SER A 144 30.85 4.31 29.78
N VAL A 145 30.15 5.32 30.29
CA VAL A 145 29.74 6.52 29.56
C VAL A 145 30.60 7.70 30.00
N GLN A 146 31.26 8.35 29.05
CA GLN A 146 32.08 9.55 29.26
C GLN A 146 31.27 10.82 29.00
N VAL A 147 31.38 11.79 29.92
CA VAL A 147 30.85 13.14 29.73
C VAL A 147 31.88 14.00 28.98
N VAL A 148 31.54 14.43 27.76
CA VAL A 148 32.43 15.18 26.88
C VAL A 148 32.28 16.69 27.08
N ASN A 149 31.05 17.16 27.28
CA ASN A 149 30.75 18.56 27.57
C ASN A 149 30.05 18.66 28.93
N LYS A 150 30.70 19.24 29.93
CA LYS A 150 30.18 19.39 31.30
C LYS A 150 29.38 20.67 31.55
N SER A 151 29.36 21.58 30.57
CA SER A 151 28.74 22.90 30.73
C SER A 151 27.28 22.95 30.28
N PHE A 152 26.81 21.89 29.62
CA PHE A 152 25.46 21.83 29.08
C PHE A 152 24.44 21.41 30.18
N PRO A 153 23.18 21.88 30.16
CA PRO A 153 22.20 21.55 31.20
C PRO A 153 22.01 20.03 31.41
N ALA A 154 22.00 19.23 30.34
CA ALA A 154 21.85 17.77 30.42
C ALA A 154 23.06 17.04 31.02
N THR A 155 24.19 17.69 31.24
CA THR A 155 25.41 17.06 31.75
C THR A 155 25.94 17.74 33.00
N THR A 156 25.35 18.86 33.40
CA THR A 156 25.71 19.60 34.60
C THR A 156 25.45 18.74 35.84
N GLY A 157 26.50 18.49 36.62
CA GLY A 157 26.44 17.67 37.83
C GLY A 157 26.54 16.15 37.59
N LEU A 158 26.74 15.69 36.35
CA LEU A 158 27.14 14.32 36.07
C LEU A 158 28.64 14.12 36.35
N PRO A 159 29.07 12.92 36.78
CA PRO A 159 30.49 12.60 36.93
C PRO A 159 31.19 12.50 35.56
N ASP A 160 32.52 12.62 35.55
CA ASP A 160 33.35 12.54 34.33
C ASP A 160 33.11 11.27 33.51
N LYS A 161 32.89 10.17 34.24
CA LYS A 161 32.46 8.87 33.72
C LYS A 161 31.47 8.25 34.68
N PHE A 162 30.51 7.50 34.16
CA PHE A 162 29.60 6.66 34.95
C PHE A 162 29.31 5.36 34.20
N GLU A 163 28.97 4.34 34.97
CA GLU A 163 28.52 3.07 34.40
C GLU A 163 27.00 3.13 34.19
N HIS A 164 26.54 2.65 33.05
CA HIS A 164 25.13 2.62 32.69
C HIS A 164 24.82 1.31 31.96
N THR A 165 23.62 0.78 32.12
CA THR A 165 23.16 -0.43 31.42
C THR A 165 22.05 -0.05 30.45
N ASP A 166 22.28 -0.28 29.15
CA ASP A 166 21.35 0.11 28.10
C ASP A 166 21.54 -0.76 26.84
N GLU A 167 20.74 -0.51 25.81
CA GLU A 167 20.95 -1.05 24.47
C GLU A 167 21.73 -0.03 23.62
N TRP A 168 22.98 -0.37 23.26
CA TRP A 168 23.91 0.56 22.63
C TRP A 168 23.76 0.62 21.11
N TYR A 169 23.07 1.66 20.63
CA TYR A 169 22.84 1.87 19.20
C TYR A 169 24.11 2.29 18.45
N ASN A 170 24.39 1.57 17.36
CA ASN A 170 25.27 2.02 16.29
C ASN A 170 24.47 2.87 15.29
N PHE A 171 25.11 3.88 14.70
CA PHE A 171 24.42 4.89 13.90
C PHE A 171 24.91 4.93 12.44
N LYS A 172 23.99 5.24 11.52
CA LYS A 172 24.26 5.60 10.12
C LYS A 172 23.85 7.04 9.84
N LYS A 173 24.43 7.64 8.79
CA LYS A 173 24.15 9.03 8.35
C LYS A 173 24.22 10.07 9.49
N ARG A 174 25.17 9.91 10.42
CA ARG A 174 25.37 10.82 11.56
C ARG A 174 25.74 12.23 11.10
N ASP A 175 25.05 13.22 11.64
CA ASP A 175 25.38 14.63 11.41
C ASP A 175 26.56 15.05 12.30
N THR A 176 27.65 15.45 11.65
CA THR A 176 28.90 15.84 12.30
C THR A 176 28.90 17.29 12.81
N THR A 177 27.86 18.07 12.49
CA THR A 177 27.70 19.45 12.97
C THR A 177 27.09 19.55 14.37
N THR A 178 26.58 18.43 14.91
CA THR A 178 26.02 18.35 16.27
C THR A 178 27.09 18.48 17.35
N THR A 179 26.71 19.01 18.51
CA THR A 179 27.62 19.09 19.67
C THR A 179 27.42 17.89 20.58
N VAL A 180 28.42 17.01 20.64
CA VAL A 180 28.41 15.78 21.44
C VAL A 180 28.46 16.09 22.95
N LEU A 181 27.58 15.43 23.70
CA LEU A 181 27.47 15.53 25.16
C LEU A 181 28.05 14.31 25.87
N LEU A 182 27.70 13.11 25.41
CA LEU A 182 28.08 11.82 25.98
C LEU A 182 28.67 10.90 24.92
N LYS A 183 29.65 10.08 25.30
CA LYS A 183 30.18 8.97 24.49
C LYS A 183 30.20 7.68 25.29
N VAL A 184 29.87 6.54 24.66
CA VAL A 184 30.07 5.22 25.28
C VAL A 184 31.47 4.69 24.93
N ASP A 185 32.12 4.04 25.90
CA ASP A 185 33.43 3.41 25.71
C ASP A 185 33.25 1.99 25.16
N GLU A 186 33.47 1.81 23.85
CA GLU A 186 33.40 0.52 23.15
C GLU A 186 34.37 -0.54 23.69
N LYS A 187 35.32 -0.18 24.57
CA LYS A 187 36.20 -1.16 25.24
C LYS A 187 35.55 -1.83 26.45
N THR A 188 34.39 -1.34 26.86
CA THR A 188 33.70 -1.81 28.08
C THR A 188 32.50 -2.71 27.78
N TYR A 189 32.16 -2.92 26.50
CA TYR A 189 31.12 -3.84 26.05
C TYR A 189 31.47 -4.37 24.64
N GLU A 190 30.77 -5.41 24.16
CA GLU A 190 30.97 -5.98 22.82
C GLU A 190 29.90 -5.51 21.82
N GLY A 191 30.29 -5.33 20.55
CA GLY A 191 29.37 -5.06 19.44
C GLY A 191 29.19 -3.58 19.04
N GLY A 192 29.98 -2.66 19.60
CA GLY A 192 30.14 -1.31 19.05
C GLY A 192 30.87 -1.32 17.71
N THR A 193 30.38 -0.54 16.74
CA THR A 193 30.94 -0.47 15.37
C THR A 193 31.32 0.96 14.94
N MET A 194 31.44 1.88 15.91
CA MET A 194 31.69 3.31 15.70
C MET A 194 33.18 3.68 15.87
N ASN A 195 34.09 2.71 15.75
CA ASN A 195 35.55 2.90 15.73
C ASN A 195 36.11 3.64 16.97
N ASN A 196 35.60 3.35 18.16
CA ASN A 196 35.91 4.02 19.43
C ASN A 196 35.58 5.53 19.50
N ASP A 197 34.80 6.06 18.54
CA ASP A 197 34.22 7.41 18.59
C ASP A 197 32.69 7.32 18.58
N HIS A 198 32.12 6.87 19.71
CA HIS A 198 30.71 6.49 19.80
C HIS A 198 29.87 7.49 20.61
N PRO A 199 29.35 8.56 19.99
CA PRO A 199 28.45 9.50 20.66
C PRO A 199 27.10 8.86 20.97
N VAL A 200 26.58 9.08 22.18
CA VAL A 200 25.28 8.58 22.65
C VAL A 200 24.36 9.69 23.16
N SER A 201 24.80 10.95 23.12
CA SER A 201 23.93 12.12 23.29
C SER A 201 24.55 13.36 22.67
N TRP A 202 23.72 14.23 22.10
CA TRP A 202 24.13 15.48 21.47
C TRP A 202 23.00 16.52 21.45
N TYR A 203 23.35 17.75 21.09
CA TYR A 203 22.40 18.83 20.86
C TYR A 203 22.85 19.76 19.73
N HIS A 204 21.90 20.52 19.19
CA HIS A 204 22.14 21.64 18.28
C HIS A 204 20.90 22.54 18.15
N GLU A 205 21.06 23.64 17.42
CA GLU A 205 19.96 24.41 16.87
C GLU A 205 19.79 23.95 15.41
N TYR A 206 18.57 23.61 15.00
CA TYR A 206 18.28 23.10 13.67
C TYR A 206 17.01 23.73 13.12
N ASP A 207 17.14 24.28 11.92
CA ASP A 207 16.05 24.87 11.12
C ASP A 207 15.12 25.79 11.94
N GLY A 208 15.70 26.66 12.79
CA GLY A 208 14.97 27.63 13.60
C GLY A 208 14.59 27.18 15.03
N GLY A 209 14.67 25.88 15.32
CA GLY A 209 14.33 25.28 16.61
C GLY A 209 15.52 24.63 17.34
N ARG A 210 15.24 24.11 18.53
CA ARG A 210 16.25 23.45 19.40
C ARG A 210 16.06 21.94 19.36
N ALA A 211 17.13 21.19 19.17
CA ALA A 211 17.08 19.73 19.18
C ALA A 211 18.09 19.13 20.16
N PHE A 212 17.60 18.23 21.00
CA PHE A 212 18.38 17.39 21.91
C PHE A 212 18.08 15.92 21.61
N TYR A 213 19.10 15.08 21.65
CA TYR A 213 18.94 13.64 21.54
C TYR A 213 19.79 12.91 22.58
N THR A 214 19.25 11.81 23.10
CA THR A 214 19.99 10.82 23.89
C THR A 214 19.62 9.41 23.43
N ALA A 215 20.63 8.57 23.20
CA ALA A 215 20.47 7.16 22.87
C ALA A 215 20.16 6.29 24.09
N LEU A 216 20.22 6.88 25.29
CA LEU A 216 19.89 6.22 26.55
C LEU A 216 18.36 6.15 26.73
N GLY A 217 17.89 5.16 27.49
CA GLY A 217 16.48 5.02 27.86
C GLY A 217 15.73 3.84 27.24
N HIS A 218 16.46 2.78 26.83
CA HIS A 218 15.84 1.53 26.38
C HIS A 218 15.07 0.84 27.50
N THR A 219 15.67 0.73 28.69
CA THR A 219 15.15 -0.09 29.79
C THR A 219 14.20 0.66 30.71
N GLU A 220 13.34 -0.05 31.43
CA GLU A 220 12.48 0.54 32.46
C GLU A 220 13.31 1.13 33.61
N GLU A 221 14.42 0.48 33.96
CA GLU A 221 15.30 0.86 35.06
C GLU A 221 15.94 2.24 34.83
N CYS A 222 16.22 2.62 33.58
CA CYS A 222 16.74 3.95 33.23
C CYS A 222 15.88 5.05 33.85
N TYR A 223 14.56 4.90 33.81
CA TYR A 223 13.60 5.91 34.30
C TYR A 223 13.48 5.97 35.82
N SER A 224 14.28 5.18 36.54
CA SER A 224 14.50 5.29 37.99
C SER A 224 15.93 5.72 38.35
N ASP A 225 16.86 5.73 37.39
CA ASP A 225 18.25 6.12 37.58
C ASP A 225 18.38 7.65 37.71
N SER A 226 19.00 8.09 38.81
CA SER A 226 19.12 9.52 39.12
C SER A 226 20.04 10.31 38.17
N LEU A 227 21.04 9.68 37.56
CA LEU A 227 21.93 10.31 36.59
C LEU A 227 21.21 10.47 35.25
N PHE A 228 20.52 9.41 34.79
CA PHE A 228 19.72 9.48 33.58
C PHE A 228 18.58 10.50 33.69
N LEU A 229 17.84 10.53 34.81
CA LEU A 229 16.76 11.49 35.01
C LEU A 229 17.24 12.94 35.00
N LYS A 230 18.44 13.22 35.55
CA LYS A 230 19.08 14.56 35.45
C LYS A 230 19.45 14.89 34.01
N HIS A 231 20.00 13.92 33.28
CA HIS A 231 20.35 14.09 31.87
C HIS A 231 19.12 14.39 31.02
N LEU A 232 18.08 13.59 31.16
CA LEU A 232 16.81 13.76 30.46
C LEU A 232 16.17 15.11 30.78
N LEU A 233 16.11 15.50 32.07
CA LEU A 233 15.57 16.80 32.48
C LEU A 233 16.31 17.96 31.83
N GLY A 234 17.65 17.98 31.86
CA GLY A 234 18.43 19.06 31.27
C GLY A 234 18.27 19.14 29.75
N GLY A 235 18.10 18.00 29.07
CA GLY A 235 17.77 17.94 27.64
C GLY A 235 16.39 18.51 27.33
N ILE A 236 15.37 18.15 28.12
CA ILE A 236 14.01 18.69 28.00
C ILE A 236 14.00 20.20 28.25
N GLN A 237 14.71 20.68 29.27
CA GLN A 237 14.84 22.11 29.57
C GLN A 237 15.51 22.88 28.42
N TYR A 238 16.54 22.29 27.80
CA TYR A 238 17.14 22.87 26.60
C TYR A 238 16.13 22.97 25.45
N ALA A 239 15.37 21.90 25.17
CA ALA A 239 14.35 21.90 24.12
C ALA A 239 13.26 22.99 24.37
N ILE A 240 12.75 23.08 25.61
CA ILE A 240 11.80 24.13 26.03
C ILE A 240 12.39 25.53 25.82
N GLY A 241 13.69 25.72 26.13
CA GLY A 241 14.39 26.99 26.00
C GLY A 241 13.73 28.09 26.84
N LYS A 242 13.44 29.23 26.21
CA LYS A 242 12.85 30.40 26.88
C LYS A 242 11.31 30.39 26.90
N ASN A 243 10.66 29.29 26.50
CA ASN A 243 9.19 29.20 26.38
C ASN A 243 8.59 30.36 25.56
N LEU A 244 9.18 30.66 24.41
CA LEU A 244 8.69 31.73 23.53
C LEU A 244 7.40 31.31 22.84
N VAL A 245 6.56 32.29 22.51
CA VAL A 245 5.46 32.09 21.56
C VAL A 245 6.07 31.75 20.20
N LEU A 246 5.57 30.69 19.56
CA LEU A 246 6.04 30.27 18.24
C LEU A 246 5.70 31.32 17.18
N ASP A 247 6.64 31.55 16.27
CA ASP A 247 6.50 32.52 15.18
C ASP A 247 6.41 31.80 13.83
N TYR A 248 5.20 31.33 13.51
CA TYR A 248 4.93 30.63 12.24
C TYR A 248 5.12 31.49 10.99
N SER A 249 5.36 32.81 11.12
CA SER A 249 5.76 33.65 9.99
C SER A 249 7.17 33.33 9.48
N LYS A 250 7.99 32.62 10.29
CA LYS A 250 9.33 32.13 9.92
C LYS A 250 9.31 30.78 9.22
N ALA A 251 8.18 30.07 9.25
CA ALA A 251 8.08 28.76 8.66
C ALA A 251 8.19 28.83 7.13
N THR A 252 9.16 28.13 6.57
CA THR A 252 9.45 28.05 5.13
C THR A 252 8.85 26.81 4.48
N SER A 253 8.59 25.75 5.25
CA SER A 253 7.97 24.54 4.72
C SER A 253 6.51 24.80 4.33
N LEU A 254 6.17 24.36 3.12
CA LEU A 254 4.84 24.49 2.55
C LEU A 254 3.99 23.30 3.00
N ARG A 255 2.73 23.56 3.35
CA ARG A 255 1.80 22.47 3.69
C ARG A 255 1.49 21.64 2.45
N THR A 256 1.41 20.33 2.65
CA THR A 256 0.89 19.41 1.65
C THR A 256 -0.55 19.79 1.31
N PRO A 257 -0.90 19.99 0.03
CA PRO A 257 -2.28 20.23 -0.38
C PRO A 257 -3.12 18.98 -0.18
N ASP A 258 -4.34 19.13 0.33
CA ASP A 258 -5.27 18.01 0.46
C ASP A 258 -5.56 17.37 -0.90
N GLU A 259 -5.58 16.05 -0.98
CA GLU A 259 -5.90 15.31 -2.20
C GLU A 259 -7.22 15.77 -2.83
N ASN A 260 -8.25 16.02 -2.02
CA ASN A 260 -9.58 16.41 -2.50
C ASN A 260 -9.63 17.84 -3.08
N ARG A 261 -8.51 18.57 -3.09
CA ARG A 261 -8.36 19.80 -3.90
C ARG A 261 -8.06 19.49 -5.36
N PHE A 262 -7.66 18.26 -5.68
CA PHE A 262 -7.44 17.83 -7.05
C PHE A 262 -8.66 17.10 -7.60
N THR A 263 -8.97 17.33 -8.87
CA THR A 263 -10.09 16.66 -9.56
C THR A 263 -9.62 16.11 -10.89
N LYS A 264 -9.76 14.79 -11.07
CA LYS A 264 -9.56 14.12 -12.37
C LYS A 264 -10.79 14.32 -13.25
N ASN A 265 -10.69 15.20 -14.23
CA ASN A 265 -11.69 15.42 -15.27
C ASN A 265 -11.42 14.50 -16.46
N VAL A 266 -12.30 13.55 -16.72
CA VAL A 266 -12.21 12.69 -17.91
C VAL A 266 -12.65 13.49 -19.14
N LEU A 267 -11.74 13.69 -20.09
CA LEU A 267 -12.00 14.40 -21.34
C LEU A 267 -12.63 13.48 -22.39
N THR A 268 -12.17 12.23 -22.46
CA THR A 268 -12.76 11.16 -23.27
C THR A 268 -12.35 9.79 -22.71
N SER A 269 -13.16 8.75 -22.92
CA SER A 269 -12.89 7.36 -22.52
C SER A 269 -13.48 6.37 -23.53
N GLY A 270 -12.83 5.22 -23.68
CA GLY A 270 -13.29 4.08 -24.49
C GLY A 270 -13.14 4.25 -26.01
N GLN A 271 -12.55 5.37 -26.44
CA GLN A 271 -12.38 5.67 -27.86
C GLN A 271 -11.01 5.27 -28.40
N PHE A 272 -9.97 5.26 -27.55
CA PHE A 272 -8.61 4.95 -27.97
C PHE A 272 -8.37 3.46 -28.18
N PHE A 273 -7.47 3.16 -29.10
CA PHE A 273 -6.99 1.83 -29.43
C PHE A 273 -5.46 1.84 -29.38
N GLU A 274 -4.90 1.42 -28.23
CA GLU A 274 -3.46 1.39 -27.97
C GLU A 274 -2.79 2.78 -28.05
N PRO A 275 -3.23 3.78 -27.27
CA PRO A 275 -2.61 5.10 -27.27
C PRO A 275 -1.19 5.03 -26.68
N THR A 276 -0.23 5.75 -27.27
CA THR A 276 1.19 5.64 -26.89
C THR A 276 1.76 6.93 -26.30
N GLU A 277 1.67 8.07 -26.99
CA GLU A 277 2.19 9.36 -26.51
C GLU A 277 1.24 10.47 -26.96
N MET A 278 1.13 11.54 -26.17
CA MET A 278 0.36 12.73 -26.51
C MET A 278 1.24 13.97 -26.59
N THR A 279 0.73 15.03 -27.20
CA THR A 279 1.34 16.35 -27.10
C THR A 279 0.25 17.43 -27.06
N ILE A 280 0.39 18.39 -26.14
CA ILE A 280 -0.58 19.47 -25.95
C ILE A 280 -0.20 20.68 -26.80
N LEU A 281 -1.10 21.10 -27.70
CA LEU A 281 -0.90 22.27 -28.55
C LEU A 281 -1.16 23.58 -27.78
N PRO A 282 -0.66 24.74 -28.27
CA PRO A 282 -0.92 26.04 -27.62
C PRO A 282 -2.40 26.41 -27.47
N THR A 283 -3.28 25.82 -28.27
CA THR A 283 -4.75 26.00 -28.20
C THR A 283 -5.42 25.14 -27.13
N LEU A 284 -4.65 24.30 -26.41
CA LEU A 284 -5.11 23.21 -25.55
C LEU A 284 -5.78 22.04 -26.30
N ASP A 285 -5.77 22.05 -27.63
CA ASP A 285 -6.06 20.85 -28.40
C ASP A 285 -4.94 19.82 -28.19
N ILE A 286 -5.29 18.53 -28.18
CA ILE A 286 -4.36 17.47 -27.81
C ILE A 286 -4.25 16.49 -28.96
N LEU A 287 -3.02 16.23 -29.41
CA LEU A 287 -2.74 15.15 -30.34
C LEU A 287 -2.36 13.90 -29.56
N VAL A 288 -2.85 12.74 -30.01
CA VAL A 288 -2.55 11.44 -29.41
C VAL A 288 -2.13 10.47 -30.50
N ALA A 289 -0.93 9.90 -30.37
CA ALA A 289 -0.47 8.79 -31.19
C ALA A 289 -1.12 7.48 -30.71
N GLN A 290 -1.52 6.64 -31.66
CA GLN A 290 -1.93 5.27 -31.38
C GLN A 290 -0.98 4.30 -32.08
N ARG A 291 -0.54 3.27 -31.37
CA ARG A 291 0.49 2.32 -31.83
C ARG A 291 0.21 1.75 -33.22
N ARG A 292 -1.06 1.61 -33.60
CA ARG A 292 -1.49 1.05 -34.89
C ARG A 292 -1.39 2.01 -36.07
N GLY A 293 -0.98 3.25 -35.84
CA GLY A 293 -0.64 4.23 -36.87
C GLY A 293 -1.55 5.46 -36.90
N GLU A 294 -2.65 5.49 -36.14
CA GLU A 294 -3.56 6.63 -36.13
C GLU A 294 -2.99 7.82 -35.35
N LEU A 295 -3.18 9.02 -35.89
CA LEU A 295 -3.05 10.28 -35.14
C LEU A 295 -4.45 10.77 -34.79
N MET A 296 -4.72 10.93 -33.50
CA MET A 296 -6.00 11.41 -32.98
C MET A 296 -5.87 12.87 -32.52
N LEU A 297 -6.93 13.66 -32.71
CA LEU A 297 -7.06 15.03 -32.21
C LEU A 297 -8.24 15.11 -31.26
N TYR A 298 -7.98 15.48 -30.00
CA TYR A 298 -8.99 15.95 -29.07
C TYR A 298 -9.08 17.47 -29.18
N LYS A 299 -10.25 17.94 -29.62
CA LYS A 299 -10.55 19.35 -29.83
C LYS A 299 -11.14 19.92 -28.54
N GLN A 300 -10.42 20.79 -27.85
CA GLN A 300 -10.80 21.28 -26.52
C GLN A 300 -12.09 22.12 -26.56
N ALA A 301 -12.26 22.94 -27.61
CA ALA A 301 -13.42 23.81 -27.76
C ALA A 301 -14.73 23.02 -27.93
N ASP A 302 -14.68 21.94 -28.70
CA ASP A 302 -15.86 21.17 -29.11
C ASP A 302 -16.03 19.87 -28.29
N LYS A 303 -15.00 19.51 -27.52
CA LYS A 303 -14.89 18.27 -26.73
C LYS A 303 -15.05 17.00 -27.58
N THR A 304 -14.51 17.02 -28.79
CA THR A 304 -14.61 15.92 -29.76
C THR A 304 -13.26 15.25 -30.00
N LEU A 305 -13.25 13.94 -30.15
CA LEU A 305 -12.08 13.17 -30.58
C LEU A 305 -12.25 12.73 -32.04
N THR A 306 -11.26 13.01 -32.89
CA THR A 306 -11.29 12.66 -34.32
C THR A 306 -9.94 12.10 -34.79
N GLN A 307 -9.96 11.18 -35.74
CA GLN A 307 -8.72 10.75 -36.41
C GLN A 307 -8.35 11.79 -37.48
N VAL A 308 -7.11 12.27 -37.43
CA VAL A 308 -6.59 13.38 -38.26
C VAL A 308 -5.32 13.01 -39.02
N GLY A 309 -4.92 11.73 -38.97
CA GLY A 309 -3.76 11.21 -39.68
C GLY A 309 -3.66 9.69 -39.57
N PHE A 310 -2.88 9.08 -40.46
CA PHE A 310 -2.61 7.64 -40.44
C PHE A 310 -1.25 7.30 -41.06
N LEU A 311 -0.39 6.64 -40.29
CA LEU A 311 0.90 6.09 -40.72
C LEU A 311 0.77 4.59 -40.95
N LYS A 312 1.37 4.07 -42.03
CA LYS A 312 1.45 2.62 -42.27
C LYS A 312 2.59 2.02 -41.46
N VAL A 313 2.26 1.41 -40.33
CA VAL A 313 3.24 0.93 -39.36
C VAL A 313 3.22 -0.59 -39.17
N TYR A 314 4.36 -1.13 -38.76
CA TYR A 314 4.50 -2.51 -38.32
C TYR A 314 4.03 -2.63 -36.86
N TYR A 315 2.74 -2.93 -36.64
CA TYR A 315 2.16 -3.05 -35.29
C TYR A 315 1.80 -4.51 -34.91
N LYS A 316 1.97 -5.45 -35.84
CA LYS A 316 1.65 -6.86 -35.65
C LYS A 316 2.65 -7.72 -36.40
N THR A 317 3.04 -8.83 -35.79
CA THR A 317 3.88 -9.86 -36.40
C THR A 317 3.08 -11.09 -36.82
N ASP A 318 3.59 -11.78 -37.84
CA ASP A 318 3.10 -13.10 -38.27
C ASP A 318 3.85 -14.25 -37.59
N VAL A 319 4.88 -13.95 -36.79
CA VAL A 319 5.61 -14.96 -36.02
C VAL A 319 4.71 -15.49 -34.89
N PRO A 320 4.46 -16.82 -34.81
CA PRO A 320 3.60 -17.39 -33.78
C PRO A 320 4.10 -17.09 -32.37
N ASN A 321 3.19 -16.71 -31.47
CA ASN A 321 3.45 -16.43 -30.05
C ASN A 321 4.39 -15.25 -29.75
N VAL A 322 4.69 -14.41 -30.75
CA VAL A 322 5.42 -13.16 -30.58
C VAL A 322 4.43 -11.98 -30.66
N ASN A 323 4.59 -11.00 -29.77
CA ASN A 323 3.88 -9.73 -29.85
C ASN A 323 4.79 -8.66 -30.46
N ALA A 324 4.24 -7.75 -31.25
CA ALA A 324 4.99 -6.62 -31.80
C ALA A 324 4.64 -5.36 -30.98
N GLU A 325 5.62 -4.78 -30.30
CA GLU A 325 5.49 -3.50 -29.59
C GLU A 325 5.66 -2.29 -30.52
N GLU A 326 6.08 -2.55 -31.75
CA GLU A 326 6.36 -1.53 -32.76
C GLU A 326 5.10 -0.86 -33.26
N GLY A 327 5.24 0.29 -33.91
CA GLY A 327 4.08 1.07 -34.30
C GLY A 327 4.35 2.56 -34.42
N PHE A 328 3.33 3.38 -34.13
CA PHE A 328 3.51 4.80 -33.84
C PHE A 328 3.86 4.94 -32.36
N LEU A 329 5.13 5.22 -32.07
CA LEU A 329 5.70 5.11 -30.73
C LEU A 329 5.70 6.44 -29.99
N GLY A 330 6.21 7.49 -30.64
CA GLY A 330 6.37 8.78 -29.99
C GLY A 330 5.96 9.98 -30.82
N LEU A 331 5.58 11.06 -30.13
CA LEU A 331 4.93 12.24 -30.66
C LEU A 331 5.33 13.47 -29.84
N ALA A 332 5.80 14.53 -30.51
CA ALA A 332 6.03 15.82 -29.86
C ALA A 332 5.73 16.97 -30.83
N ALA A 333 5.08 18.03 -30.33
CA ALA A 333 5.00 19.29 -31.05
C ALA A 333 6.36 20.01 -31.01
N ASP A 334 6.70 20.70 -32.10
CA ASP A 334 7.89 21.57 -32.12
C ASP A 334 7.74 22.70 -31.07
N PRO A 335 8.83 23.11 -30.37
CA PRO A 335 8.75 24.23 -29.43
C PRO A 335 8.23 25.54 -30.07
N ASP A 336 8.41 25.70 -31.38
CA ASP A 336 7.89 26.83 -32.16
C ASP A 336 6.62 26.44 -32.97
N TYR A 337 5.85 25.44 -32.53
CA TYR A 337 4.65 24.92 -33.21
C TYR A 337 3.65 26.03 -33.58
N LYS A 338 3.52 27.05 -32.73
CA LYS A 338 2.65 28.22 -32.97
C LYS A 338 2.91 28.88 -34.32
N ASP A 339 4.16 28.84 -34.78
CA ASP A 339 4.61 29.52 -35.99
C ASP A 339 4.86 28.55 -37.15
N ASN A 340 5.40 27.36 -36.88
CA ASN A 340 5.85 26.42 -37.92
C ASN A 340 4.90 25.24 -38.17
N HIS A 341 3.98 24.95 -37.24
CA HIS A 341 3.06 23.82 -37.26
C HIS A 341 3.74 22.45 -37.43
N PHE A 342 4.99 22.30 -37.00
CA PHE A 342 5.72 21.05 -37.09
C PHE A 342 5.42 20.12 -35.92
N ILE A 343 5.23 18.84 -36.23
CA ILE A 343 5.22 17.77 -35.25
C ILE A 343 6.30 16.74 -35.62
N TYR A 344 6.85 16.10 -34.60
CA TYR A 344 7.84 15.03 -34.74
C TYR A 344 7.21 13.72 -34.34
N VAL A 345 7.57 12.67 -35.07
CA VAL A 345 6.98 11.35 -34.94
C VAL A 345 8.08 10.31 -34.97
N MET A 346 8.12 9.47 -33.94
CA MET A 346 8.93 8.27 -33.88
C MET A 346 8.05 7.05 -34.15
N TYR A 347 8.36 6.29 -35.19
CA TYR A 347 7.51 5.19 -35.64
C TYR A 347 8.27 4.08 -36.36
N SER A 348 7.61 2.94 -36.50
CA SER A 348 8.13 1.72 -37.12
C SER A 348 7.40 1.47 -38.45
N PRO A 349 7.92 1.93 -39.60
CA PRO A 349 7.26 1.74 -40.89
C PRO A 349 7.13 0.25 -41.24
N ILE A 350 6.06 -0.09 -41.97
CA ILE A 350 5.79 -1.49 -42.37
C ILE A 350 6.71 -1.98 -43.51
N ASP A 351 7.29 -1.08 -44.28
CA ASP A 351 8.05 -1.40 -45.49
C ASP A 351 9.52 -1.74 -45.20
N THR A 352 10.02 -1.40 -44.02
CA THR A 352 11.44 -1.47 -43.67
C THR A 352 11.63 -1.86 -42.20
N SER A 353 12.61 -2.73 -41.92
CA SER A 353 12.96 -3.18 -40.57
C SER A 353 13.79 -2.12 -39.83
N VAL A 354 13.19 -0.95 -39.61
CA VAL A 354 13.79 0.19 -38.91
C VAL A 354 12.80 0.84 -37.95
N ASN A 355 13.31 1.55 -36.96
CA ASN A 355 12.55 2.61 -36.31
C ASN A 355 13.03 3.95 -36.88
N ARG A 356 12.09 4.87 -37.11
CA ARG A 356 12.27 6.09 -37.90
C ARG A 356 11.72 7.29 -37.13
N LEU A 357 12.56 8.32 -37.02
CA LEU A 357 12.18 9.66 -36.62
C LEU A 357 11.92 10.51 -37.87
N SER A 358 10.72 11.04 -37.97
CA SER A 358 10.30 11.94 -39.06
C SER A 358 9.65 13.21 -38.50
N ARG A 359 9.70 14.29 -39.28
CA ARG A 359 8.93 15.52 -39.05
C ARG A 359 7.83 15.67 -40.08
N PHE A 360 6.66 16.11 -39.65
CA PHE A 360 5.51 16.45 -40.48
C PHE A 360 5.00 17.85 -40.16
N LYS A 361 4.15 18.38 -41.03
CA LYS A 361 3.28 19.52 -40.75
C LYS A 361 1.90 19.03 -40.30
N PHE A 362 1.36 19.67 -39.27
CA PHE A 362 -0.01 19.49 -38.81
C PHE A 362 -0.76 20.82 -38.88
N GLU A 363 -1.51 21.02 -39.96
CA GLU A 363 -2.22 22.26 -40.28
C GLU A 363 -3.68 21.92 -40.65
N ASN A 364 -4.61 22.85 -40.40
CA ASN A 364 -6.04 22.66 -40.73
C ASN A 364 -6.66 21.39 -40.11
N ASN A 365 -6.23 21.02 -38.91
CA ASN A 365 -6.63 19.81 -38.19
C ASN A 365 -6.36 18.51 -38.98
N GLN A 366 -5.31 18.48 -39.81
CA GLN A 366 -4.91 17.29 -40.56
C GLN A 366 -3.38 17.15 -40.62
N LEU A 367 -2.92 15.90 -40.61
CA LEU A 367 -1.53 15.55 -40.86
C LEU A 367 -1.23 15.61 -42.36
N ASP A 368 -0.31 16.49 -42.78
CA ASP A 368 0.15 16.53 -44.17
C ASP A 368 1.21 15.43 -44.41
N MET A 369 0.77 14.29 -44.93
CA MET A 369 1.64 13.16 -45.25
C MET A 369 2.72 13.49 -46.30
N ALA A 370 2.48 14.45 -47.20
CA ALA A 370 3.46 14.84 -48.22
C ALA A 370 4.61 15.69 -47.66
N SER A 371 4.42 16.23 -46.44
CA SER A 371 5.42 17.07 -45.77
C SER A 371 6.55 16.30 -45.08
N GLU A 372 6.50 14.96 -45.08
CA GLU A 372 7.44 14.12 -44.35
C GLU A 372 8.90 14.49 -44.64
N LYS A 373 9.67 14.68 -43.56
CA LYS A 373 11.12 14.70 -43.59
C LYS A 373 11.66 13.64 -42.65
N VAL A 374 12.29 12.60 -43.22
CA VAL A 374 13.01 11.58 -42.45
C VAL A 374 14.29 12.19 -41.89
N ILE A 375 14.43 12.18 -40.57
CA ILE A 375 15.57 12.79 -39.85
C ILE A 375 16.62 11.72 -39.51
N LEU A 376 16.18 10.63 -38.90
CA LEU A 376 17.04 9.56 -38.40
C LEU A 376 16.31 8.22 -38.50
N GLN A 377 17.04 7.14 -38.80
CA GLN A 377 16.53 5.78 -38.69
C GLN A 377 17.64 4.81 -38.26
N PHE A 378 17.24 3.74 -37.57
CA PHE A 378 18.15 2.67 -37.16
C PHE A 378 17.45 1.32 -37.28
N TYR A 379 18.23 0.27 -37.48
CA TYR A 379 17.73 -1.09 -37.64
C TYR A 379 16.95 -1.55 -36.40
N SER A 380 15.84 -2.25 -36.63
CA SER A 380 15.07 -2.96 -35.61
C SER A 380 14.67 -4.31 -36.18
N GLN A 381 14.99 -5.40 -35.50
CA GLN A 381 14.49 -6.72 -35.90
C GLN A 381 12.99 -6.82 -35.57
N ARG A 382 12.25 -7.68 -36.30
CA ARG A 382 10.78 -7.86 -36.17
C ARG A 382 10.29 -9.27 -35.74
N ASN A 383 11.21 -10.22 -35.63
CA ASN A 383 10.89 -11.64 -35.38
C ASN A 383 10.79 -12.01 -33.89
N ILE A 384 11.11 -11.10 -32.96
CA ILE A 384 11.00 -11.31 -31.52
C ILE A 384 10.55 -10.02 -30.85
N CYS A 385 9.83 -10.17 -29.75
CA CYS A 385 9.52 -9.08 -28.83
C CYS A 385 10.75 -8.86 -27.92
N CYS A 386 11.14 -7.67 -27.47
CA CYS A 386 10.37 -6.46 -27.21
C CYS A 386 11.31 -5.21 -27.18
N HIS A 387 10.87 -4.13 -26.53
CA HIS A 387 11.63 -2.94 -26.14
C HIS A 387 11.95 -2.02 -27.31
N THR A 388 10.95 -1.23 -27.68
CA THR A 388 11.07 -0.21 -28.71
C THR A 388 11.57 1.13 -28.18
N GLY A 389 11.33 1.42 -26.89
CA GLY A 389 11.37 2.79 -26.37
C GLY A 389 10.50 3.70 -27.22
N GLY A 390 11.08 4.79 -27.73
CA GLY A 390 10.51 5.57 -28.82
C GLY A 390 9.84 6.88 -28.40
N SER A 391 9.78 7.19 -27.11
CA SER A 391 9.37 8.51 -26.63
C SER A 391 10.35 9.60 -27.09
N ILE A 392 9.80 10.77 -27.40
CA ILE A 392 10.57 11.93 -27.86
C ILE A 392 10.17 13.18 -27.09
N ALA A 393 11.15 14.00 -26.72
CA ALA A 393 10.91 15.23 -25.96
C ALA A 393 11.91 16.32 -26.34
N PHE A 394 11.43 17.57 -26.36
CA PHE A 394 12.29 18.73 -26.52
C PHE A 394 12.77 19.27 -25.17
N GLY A 395 14.07 19.55 -25.09
CA GLY A 395 14.64 20.34 -24.00
C GLY A 395 14.35 21.84 -24.13
N PRO A 396 14.57 22.64 -23.07
CA PRO A 396 14.40 24.09 -23.11
C PRO A 396 15.35 24.80 -24.08
N ASP A 397 16.42 24.12 -24.51
CA ASP A 397 17.40 24.54 -25.49
C ASP A 397 17.05 24.18 -26.95
N LYS A 398 15.83 23.64 -27.17
CA LYS A 398 15.32 23.15 -28.47
C LYS A 398 16.12 21.97 -29.03
N LEU A 399 16.86 21.24 -28.20
CA LEU A 399 17.41 19.94 -28.58
C LEU A 399 16.33 18.87 -28.45
N LEU A 400 16.32 17.93 -29.40
CA LEU A 400 15.40 16.80 -29.39
C LEU A 400 16.10 15.59 -28.77
N TYR A 401 15.46 15.03 -27.75
CA TYR A 401 15.84 13.77 -27.13
C TYR A 401 14.99 12.64 -27.71
N VAL A 402 15.62 11.51 -28.02
CA VAL A 402 14.97 10.36 -28.67
C VAL A 402 15.34 9.09 -27.92
N SER A 403 14.36 8.48 -27.27
CA SER A 403 14.52 7.18 -26.63
C SER A 403 14.55 6.06 -27.66
N THR A 404 15.44 5.08 -27.45
CA THR A 404 15.53 3.87 -28.27
C THR A 404 15.68 2.65 -27.38
N GLY A 405 14.79 1.67 -27.54
CA GLY A 405 14.91 0.39 -26.84
C GLY A 405 16.00 -0.50 -27.43
N ASP A 406 16.42 -1.50 -26.66
CA ASP A 406 17.57 -2.36 -26.97
C ASP A 406 17.30 -3.41 -28.05
N ASN A 407 16.02 -3.70 -28.32
CA ASN A 407 15.54 -4.72 -29.23
C ASN A 407 16.11 -6.13 -28.90
N THR A 408 16.24 -6.46 -27.61
CA THR A 408 16.78 -7.71 -27.05
C THR A 408 15.84 -8.26 -25.98
N THR A 409 15.74 -9.58 -25.83
CA THR A 409 14.86 -10.21 -24.83
C THR A 409 15.62 -10.87 -23.66
N PRO A 410 15.15 -10.74 -22.41
CA PRO A 410 15.66 -11.51 -21.29
C PRO A 410 15.00 -12.90 -21.14
N PHE A 411 14.05 -13.25 -22.01
CA PHE A 411 13.31 -14.52 -21.94
C PHE A 411 14.14 -15.69 -22.50
N ASP A 412 13.69 -16.89 -22.17
CA ASP A 412 14.39 -18.11 -22.53
C ASP A 412 14.16 -18.49 -23.99
N GLU A 413 15.24 -18.76 -24.70
CA GLU A 413 15.15 -19.34 -26.03
C GLU A 413 14.72 -20.80 -25.95
N ALA A 414 13.70 -21.15 -26.74
CA ALA A 414 13.18 -22.51 -26.79
C ALA A 414 14.25 -23.51 -27.28
N GLY A 415 14.40 -24.63 -26.55
CA GLY A 415 15.28 -25.74 -26.92
C GLY A 415 16.75 -25.56 -26.54
N GLN A 416 17.11 -24.45 -25.88
CA GLN A 416 18.47 -24.24 -25.36
C GLN A 416 18.65 -24.85 -23.97
N LYS A 417 19.84 -25.39 -23.70
CA LYS A 417 20.17 -25.97 -22.38
C LYS A 417 20.46 -24.90 -21.33
N TYR A 418 21.14 -23.83 -21.73
CA TYR A 418 21.52 -22.71 -20.88
C TYR A 418 20.80 -21.47 -21.42
N VAL A 419 20.08 -20.75 -20.56
CA VAL A 419 19.14 -19.70 -20.95
C VAL A 419 19.21 -18.49 -20.01
N SER A 420 18.63 -17.37 -20.43
CA SER A 420 18.67 -16.10 -19.73
C SER A 420 17.97 -16.14 -18.37
N ASN A 421 16.91 -16.93 -18.19
CA ASN A 421 16.10 -17.07 -16.97
C ASN A 421 15.61 -15.71 -16.41
N GLY A 422 15.34 -14.73 -17.28
CA GLY A 422 14.92 -13.40 -16.87
C GLY A 422 16.02 -12.51 -16.28
N TYR A 423 17.29 -12.92 -16.28
CA TYR A 423 18.41 -12.04 -15.89
C TYR A 423 18.89 -11.18 -17.08
N GLY A 424 19.89 -10.30 -16.86
CA GLY A 424 20.53 -9.53 -17.92
C GLY A 424 20.98 -10.42 -19.10
N PRO A 425 20.45 -10.25 -20.32
CA PRO A 425 20.72 -11.12 -21.46
C PRO A 425 22.09 -10.81 -22.06
N THR A 426 22.96 -11.83 -22.12
CA THR A 426 24.36 -11.69 -22.61
C THR A 426 24.81 -12.87 -23.49
N ASP A 427 23.88 -13.59 -24.13
CA ASP A 427 24.21 -14.75 -24.97
C ASP A 427 24.72 -14.34 -26.35
N ASP A 428 26.04 -14.29 -26.53
CA ASP A 428 26.70 -13.89 -27.78
C ASP A 428 27.09 -15.07 -28.68
N ARG A 429 26.50 -16.25 -28.48
CA ARG A 429 26.67 -17.38 -29.41
C ARG A 429 26.17 -17.00 -30.81
N PRO A 430 26.84 -17.43 -31.90
CA PRO A 430 26.37 -17.15 -33.26
C PRO A 430 24.94 -17.64 -33.50
N GLY A 431 24.05 -16.78 -34.01
CA GLY A 431 22.63 -17.08 -34.23
C GLY A 431 21.70 -16.78 -33.05
N HIS A 432 22.25 -16.36 -31.91
CA HIS A 432 21.52 -16.05 -30.67
C HIS A 432 21.49 -14.54 -30.37
N GLU A 433 21.73 -13.68 -31.36
CA GLU A 433 21.99 -12.26 -31.13
C GLU A 433 20.85 -11.55 -30.38
N GLN A 434 19.61 -12.02 -30.51
CA GLN A 434 18.42 -11.47 -29.84
C GLN A 434 18.45 -11.60 -28.31
N TYR A 435 19.37 -12.40 -27.77
CA TYR A 435 19.57 -12.66 -26.35
C TYR A 435 20.88 -12.04 -25.84
N ASP A 436 21.48 -11.13 -26.61
CA ASP A 436 22.68 -10.37 -26.23
C ASP A 436 22.40 -8.86 -26.18
N GLY A 437 22.20 -8.32 -24.98
CA GLY A 437 22.05 -6.87 -24.78
C GLY A 437 23.35 -6.10 -25.01
N ARG A 438 24.49 -6.79 -25.05
CA ARG A 438 25.80 -6.15 -25.24
C ARG A 438 26.03 -5.73 -26.69
N ARG A 439 25.28 -6.27 -27.66
CA ARG A 439 25.33 -5.84 -29.08
C ARG A 439 24.65 -4.49 -29.31
N SER A 440 23.73 -4.09 -28.43
CA SER A 440 22.91 -2.88 -28.53
C SER A 440 23.17 -1.95 -27.35
N SER A 441 22.54 -2.14 -26.19
CA SER A 441 22.61 -1.24 -25.02
C SER A 441 24.03 -0.86 -24.63
N ALA A 442 24.93 -1.85 -24.52
CA ALA A 442 26.33 -1.63 -24.16
C ALA A 442 27.27 -1.40 -25.37
N ASN A 443 26.76 -1.40 -26.59
CA ASN A 443 27.54 -1.11 -27.79
C ASN A 443 27.52 0.39 -28.08
N THR A 444 28.70 1.01 -28.06
CA THR A 444 28.87 2.45 -28.31
C THR A 444 28.64 2.83 -29.77
N ASN A 445 28.66 1.86 -30.69
CA ASN A 445 28.49 2.06 -32.13
C ASN A 445 27.11 1.60 -32.64
N ASP A 446 26.13 1.46 -31.73
CA ASP A 446 24.73 1.15 -32.05
C ASP A 446 23.82 2.25 -31.46
N LEU A 447 22.70 2.51 -32.12
CA LEU A 447 21.74 3.53 -31.69
C LEU A 447 20.60 2.96 -30.84
N ARG A 448 20.50 1.63 -30.68
CA ARG A 448 19.51 0.94 -29.83
C ARG A 448 19.98 0.85 -28.38
N GLY A 449 19.02 0.86 -27.45
CA GLY A 449 19.29 0.87 -26.01
C GLY A 449 20.03 2.14 -25.60
N LYS A 450 19.53 3.29 -26.07
CA LYS A 450 20.10 4.63 -25.87
C LYS A 450 19.00 5.66 -25.58
N ILE A 451 19.42 6.82 -25.10
CA ILE A 451 18.70 8.08 -25.33
C ILE A 451 19.63 8.98 -26.14
N LEU A 452 19.18 9.36 -27.33
CA LEU A 452 19.91 10.20 -28.27
C LEU A 452 19.57 11.66 -28.02
N ARG A 453 20.50 12.56 -28.33
CA ARG A 453 20.27 14.02 -28.29
C ARG A 453 20.83 14.68 -29.53
N ILE A 454 19.95 15.31 -30.31
CA ILE A 454 20.25 15.92 -31.60
C ILE A 454 19.64 17.32 -31.71
N LYS A 455 20.17 18.14 -32.60
CA LYS A 455 19.54 19.40 -33.01
C LYS A 455 18.95 19.22 -34.40
N VAL A 456 17.63 19.35 -34.53
CA VAL A 456 16.97 19.24 -35.84
C VAL A 456 16.96 20.59 -36.54
N GLU A 457 17.33 20.60 -37.81
CA GLU A 457 17.38 21.78 -38.65
C GLU A 457 16.07 21.96 -39.43
N ALA A 458 15.78 23.20 -39.85
CA ALA A 458 14.54 23.53 -40.56
C ALA A 458 14.32 22.74 -41.88
N ASN A 459 15.38 22.24 -42.50
CA ASN A 459 15.29 21.40 -43.70
C ASN A 459 15.01 19.91 -43.41
N GLY A 460 14.95 19.50 -42.14
CA GLY A 460 14.77 18.11 -41.72
C GLY A 460 16.06 17.30 -41.59
N SER A 461 17.23 17.91 -41.79
CA SER A 461 18.51 17.32 -41.38
C SER A 461 18.76 17.56 -39.88
N TYR A 462 19.80 16.96 -39.31
CA TYR A 462 20.19 17.21 -37.92
C TYR A 462 21.70 17.45 -37.77
N THR A 463 22.05 18.13 -36.68
CA THR A 463 23.43 18.34 -36.23
C THR A 463 23.64 17.71 -34.85
N ILE A 464 24.90 17.42 -34.53
CA ILE A 464 25.30 16.87 -33.23
C ILE A 464 25.61 18.04 -32.28
N PRO A 465 24.86 18.22 -31.18
CA PRO A 465 25.16 19.22 -30.18
C PRO A 465 26.40 18.87 -29.36
N GLU A 466 27.07 19.87 -28.81
CA GLU A 466 28.18 19.66 -27.87
C GLU A 466 27.71 19.00 -26.57
N GLY A 467 28.62 18.26 -25.93
CA GLY A 467 28.36 17.65 -24.63
C GLY A 467 27.49 16.39 -24.68
N ASN A 468 27.42 15.68 -25.82
CA ASN A 468 26.98 14.28 -25.85
C ASN A 468 28.07 13.36 -25.29
N LEU A 469 27.73 12.11 -24.96
CA LEU A 469 28.63 11.17 -24.29
C LEU A 469 29.91 10.90 -25.11
N PHE A 470 29.76 10.80 -26.43
CA PHE A 470 30.86 10.63 -27.36
C PHE A 470 31.00 11.85 -28.27
N PRO A 471 32.13 12.56 -28.25
CA PRO A 471 32.38 13.66 -29.17
C PRO A 471 32.32 13.22 -30.64
N LYS A 472 31.90 14.13 -31.52
CA LYS A 472 31.88 13.89 -32.98
C LYS A 472 33.28 13.48 -33.47
N GLY A 473 33.35 12.38 -34.21
CA GLY A 473 34.61 11.83 -34.72
C GLY A 473 35.27 10.79 -33.82
N THR A 474 34.70 10.48 -32.65
CA THR A 474 35.14 9.34 -31.83
C THR A 474 35.02 8.04 -32.62
N GLN A 475 36.14 7.34 -32.80
CA GLN A 475 36.16 6.07 -33.54
C GLN A 475 35.35 5.01 -32.78
N ASN A 476 34.59 4.19 -33.52
CA ASN A 476 33.74 3.11 -32.98
C ASN A 476 32.71 3.60 -31.95
N ALA A 477 32.23 4.84 -32.06
CA ALA A 477 31.14 5.35 -31.25
C ALA A 477 30.21 6.25 -32.07
N ARG A 478 28.93 6.29 -31.67
CA ARG A 478 27.92 7.16 -32.26
C ARG A 478 27.81 8.48 -31.47
N PRO A 479 28.02 9.64 -32.12
CA PRO A 479 28.01 10.93 -31.43
C PRO A 479 26.60 11.43 -31.06
N GLU A 480 25.54 10.78 -31.52
CA GLU A 480 24.15 11.04 -31.13
C GLU A 480 23.86 10.67 -29.67
N ILE A 481 24.66 9.75 -29.10
CA ILE A 481 24.39 9.14 -27.79
C ILE A 481 24.57 10.16 -26.66
N TYR A 482 23.51 10.42 -25.91
CA TYR A 482 23.54 11.17 -24.66
C TYR A 482 23.54 10.24 -23.44
N ALA A 483 22.64 9.26 -23.42
CA ALA A 483 22.65 8.16 -22.47
C ALA A 483 22.82 6.82 -23.20
N MET A 484 23.65 5.93 -22.67
CA MET A 484 23.76 4.54 -23.13
C MET A 484 23.52 3.55 -22.02
N GLY A 485 23.46 2.25 -22.34
CA GLY A 485 23.23 1.21 -21.34
C GLY A 485 21.81 1.24 -20.80
N THR A 486 20.83 1.51 -21.67
CA THR A 486 19.39 1.44 -21.32
C THR A 486 18.76 0.21 -22.00
N ARG A 487 17.73 -0.36 -21.41
CA ARG A 487 16.93 -1.49 -21.92
C ARG A 487 15.72 -0.98 -22.70
N ASN A 488 14.75 -0.41 -21.99
CA ASN A 488 13.50 0.11 -22.55
C ASN A 488 13.15 1.46 -21.89
N PRO A 489 13.82 2.56 -22.25
CA PRO A 489 13.54 3.89 -21.70
C PRO A 489 12.19 4.39 -22.25
N TYR A 490 11.08 3.94 -21.67
CA TYR A 490 9.78 3.98 -22.33
C TYR A 490 9.20 5.39 -22.44
N ARG A 491 9.14 6.13 -21.32
CA ARG A 491 8.77 7.55 -21.29
C ARG A 491 9.93 8.41 -20.82
N ILE A 492 10.26 9.45 -21.58
CA ILE A 492 11.30 10.42 -21.22
C ILE A 492 10.68 11.79 -20.88
N SER A 493 11.35 12.55 -20.03
CA SER A 493 10.98 13.93 -19.70
C SER A 493 12.20 14.78 -19.43
N ILE A 494 12.18 16.03 -19.90
CA ILE A 494 13.28 16.99 -19.70
C ILE A 494 12.83 18.10 -18.77
N ASP A 495 13.58 18.32 -17.69
CA ASP A 495 13.35 19.43 -16.78
C ASP A 495 13.64 20.77 -17.48
N ARG A 496 12.62 21.64 -17.52
CA ARG A 496 12.68 22.96 -18.14
C ARG A 496 13.64 23.94 -17.46
N LYS A 497 14.01 23.74 -16.19
CA LYS A 497 14.97 24.58 -15.46
C LYS A 497 16.39 24.05 -15.52
N THR A 498 16.57 22.76 -15.24
CA THR A 498 17.91 22.17 -15.08
C THR A 498 18.42 21.49 -16.34
N SER A 499 17.54 21.21 -17.32
CA SER A 499 17.82 20.36 -18.48
C SER A 499 18.21 18.91 -18.10
N TYR A 500 17.92 18.48 -16.87
CA TYR A 500 18.07 17.08 -16.48
C TYR A 500 17.05 16.24 -17.23
N LEU A 501 17.53 15.11 -17.75
CA LEU A 501 16.70 14.11 -18.42
C LEU A 501 16.27 13.05 -17.39
N TYR A 502 14.99 12.72 -17.37
CA TYR A 502 14.41 11.65 -16.57
C TYR A 502 13.74 10.64 -17.49
N TRP A 503 13.74 9.37 -17.10
CA TRP A 503 12.97 8.35 -17.79
C TRP A 503 12.60 7.20 -16.88
N GLY A 504 11.50 6.54 -17.20
CA GLY A 504 11.20 5.23 -16.65
C GLY A 504 11.76 4.13 -17.54
N GLU A 505 12.28 3.09 -16.92
CA GLU A 505 12.96 1.98 -17.58
C GLU A 505 12.43 0.64 -17.06
N VAL A 506 11.86 -0.13 -17.98
CA VAL A 506 11.39 -1.49 -17.69
C VAL A 506 12.60 -2.41 -17.72
N GLY A 507 12.90 -3.08 -16.61
CA GLY A 507 14.04 -4.01 -16.49
C GLY A 507 13.70 -5.47 -16.82
N PRO A 508 14.62 -6.42 -16.55
CA PRO A 508 14.43 -7.84 -16.83
C PRO A 508 13.59 -8.54 -15.73
N ASP A 509 13.21 -9.80 -15.94
CA ASP A 509 12.09 -10.46 -15.24
C ASP A 509 12.47 -11.54 -14.21
N ALA A 510 13.74 -11.64 -13.81
CA ALA A 510 14.18 -12.58 -12.78
C ALA A 510 13.48 -12.28 -11.44
N ASN A 511 12.89 -13.31 -10.82
CA ASN A 511 12.12 -13.15 -9.58
C ASN A 511 12.99 -13.02 -8.32
N ASN A 512 14.12 -13.74 -8.30
CA ASN A 512 15.00 -13.84 -7.13
C ASN A 512 16.43 -13.51 -7.51
N ASP A 513 17.21 -13.08 -6.53
CA ASP A 513 18.66 -12.99 -6.67
C ASP A 513 19.23 -14.42 -6.79
N ASP A 514 20.27 -14.59 -7.61
CA ASP A 514 20.98 -15.85 -7.76
C ASP A 514 22.49 -15.60 -7.66
N PRO A 515 23.21 -16.23 -6.70
CA PRO A 515 24.64 -16.04 -6.51
C PRO A 515 25.51 -16.32 -7.76
N ASN A 516 24.98 -17.07 -8.73
CA ASN A 516 25.67 -17.43 -9.97
C ASN A 516 25.24 -16.59 -11.18
N ARG A 517 24.15 -15.82 -11.07
CA ARG A 517 23.65 -14.99 -12.19
C ARG A 517 23.68 -13.50 -11.87
N GLY A 518 23.38 -13.13 -10.63
CA GLY A 518 23.31 -11.75 -10.16
C GLY A 518 21.94 -11.40 -9.58
N PRO A 519 21.60 -10.10 -9.54
CA PRO A 519 20.37 -9.63 -8.90
C PRO A 519 19.10 -10.04 -9.64
N ARG A 520 17.98 -10.10 -8.92
CA ARG A 520 16.62 -10.13 -9.48
C ARG A 520 16.37 -8.92 -10.37
N GLY A 521 15.27 -8.94 -11.10
CA GLY A 521 14.85 -7.80 -11.91
C GLY A 521 14.41 -6.60 -11.08
N TYR A 522 14.64 -5.40 -11.62
CA TYR A 522 14.11 -4.13 -11.12
C TYR A 522 13.60 -3.28 -12.27
N ASP A 523 12.53 -2.53 -12.06
CA ASP A 523 12.27 -1.34 -12.88
C ASP A 523 12.95 -0.14 -12.26
N GLU A 524 13.31 0.83 -13.09
CA GLU A 524 14.09 1.98 -12.68
C GLU A 524 13.42 3.28 -13.12
N VAL A 525 13.48 4.28 -12.27
CA VAL A 525 13.44 5.68 -12.72
C VAL A 525 14.88 6.15 -12.73
N ASN A 526 15.30 6.67 -13.88
CA ASN A 526 16.66 7.12 -14.12
C ASN A 526 16.74 8.64 -14.27
N GLN A 527 17.92 9.18 -13.98
CA GLN A 527 18.22 10.61 -14.05
C GLN A 527 19.58 10.85 -14.72
N ALA A 528 19.59 11.69 -15.75
CA ALA A 528 20.79 12.17 -16.42
C ALA A 528 20.99 13.67 -16.17
N LYS A 529 21.79 13.97 -15.14
CA LYS A 529 22.33 15.33 -14.91
C LYS A 529 23.39 15.73 -15.93
N LYS A 530 23.98 14.72 -16.60
CA LYS A 530 25.00 14.81 -17.65
C LYS A 530 24.95 13.52 -18.49
N PRO A 531 25.60 13.45 -19.66
CA PRO A 531 25.72 12.22 -20.43
C PRO A 531 26.38 11.09 -19.62
N GLY A 532 25.97 9.85 -19.85
CA GLY A 532 26.48 8.71 -19.08
C GLY A 532 26.12 7.33 -19.63
N ASN A 533 26.76 6.31 -19.06
CA ASN A 533 26.44 4.90 -19.26
C ASN A 533 25.61 4.41 -18.07
N TYR A 534 24.38 3.95 -18.29
CA TYR A 534 23.42 3.51 -17.27
C TYR A 534 23.42 1.99 -17.07
N GLY A 535 24.40 1.31 -17.65
CA GLY A 535 24.87 0.01 -17.17
C GLY A 535 24.23 -1.24 -17.80
N TYR A 536 23.00 -1.18 -18.30
CA TYR A 536 22.33 -2.34 -18.89
C TYR A 536 23.11 -2.91 -20.11
N PRO A 537 23.25 -4.24 -20.28
CA PRO A 537 22.66 -5.34 -19.49
C PRO A 537 23.54 -5.87 -18.35
N MET A 538 24.66 -5.21 -18.04
CA MET A 538 25.64 -5.73 -17.07
C MET A 538 25.31 -5.33 -15.62
N PHE A 539 24.55 -4.25 -15.45
CA PHE A 539 24.15 -3.72 -14.16
C PHE A 539 22.66 -3.37 -14.16
N ILE A 540 22.10 -3.26 -12.96
CA ILE A 540 20.73 -2.82 -12.69
C ILE A 540 20.67 -2.14 -11.32
N ALA A 541 19.62 -1.40 -11.02
CA ALA A 541 19.39 -0.68 -9.77
C ALA A 541 20.56 0.28 -9.46
N ASP A 542 21.10 0.26 -8.24
CA ASP A 542 22.25 1.04 -7.81
C ASP A 542 23.59 0.46 -8.29
N ASN A 543 23.67 0.05 -9.56
CA ASN A 543 24.77 -0.69 -10.16
C ASN A 543 25.00 -2.11 -9.59
N LYS A 544 23.94 -2.80 -9.15
CA LYS A 544 24.00 -4.23 -8.80
C LYS A 544 24.45 -5.01 -10.03
N ALA A 545 25.58 -5.70 -9.92
CA ALA A 545 26.26 -6.35 -11.06
C ALA A 545 25.71 -7.75 -11.32
N TYR A 546 25.46 -8.05 -12.60
CA TYR A 546 25.31 -9.43 -13.05
C TYR A 546 26.67 -10.13 -13.14
N HIS A 547 26.64 -11.46 -13.16
CA HIS A 547 27.82 -12.27 -13.44
C HIS A 547 27.97 -12.53 -14.93
N ALA A 548 29.20 -12.51 -15.43
CA ALA A 548 29.47 -13.02 -16.76
C ALA A 548 29.05 -14.50 -16.82
N TYR A 549 28.28 -14.89 -17.83
CA TYR A 549 27.75 -16.25 -17.95
C TYR A 549 28.09 -16.83 -19.32
N ASN A 550 28.67 -18.02 -19.34
CA ASN A 550 29.00 -18.74 -20.56
C ASN A 550 27.82 -19.64 -20.97
N TYR A 551 27.09 -19.25 -22.01
CA TYR A 551 25.93 -19.99 -22.52
C TYR A 551 26.30 -21.25 -23.34
N GLU A 552 27.59 -21.48 -23.64
CA GLU A 552 28.06 -22.74 -24.25
C GLU A 552 28.29 -23.83 -23.18
N THR A 553 28.82 -23.45 -22.02
CA THR A 553 29.23 -24.40 -20.96
C THR A 553 28.34 -24.39 -19.72
N GLY A 554 27.61 -23.29 -19.47
CA GLY A 554 26.85 -23.02 -18.26
C GLY A 554 27.69 -22.46 -17.11
N GLU A 555 28.96 -22.14 -17.35
CA GLU A 555 29.89 -21.66 -16.33
C GLU A 555 29.64 -20.19 -15.97
N THR A 556 29.76 -19.90 -14.68
CA THR A 556 29.67 -18.56 -14.12
C THR A 556 31.06 -17.95 -13.97
N GLY A 557 31.23 -16.75 -14.49
CA GLY A 557 32.43 -15.93 -14.37
C GLY A 557 32.32 -14.87 -13.28
N PRO A 558 33.29 -13.93 -13.23
CA PRO A 558 33.26 -12.83 -12.28
C PRO A 558 32.06 -11.90 -12.52
N ALA A 559 31.64 -11.21 -11.47
CA ALA A 559 30.72 -10.08 -11.57
C ALA A 559 31.35 -8.95 -12.40
N TYR A 560 30.53 -8.21 -13.15
CA TYR A 560 31.01 -7.04 -13.90
C TYR A 560 31.47 -5.91 -12.96
N ASP A 561 32.48 -5.15 -13.37
CA ASP A 561 32.99 -3.98 -12.62
C ASP A 561 32.29 -2.69 -13.09
N PRO A 562 31.50 -2.01 -12.25
CA PRO A 562 30.78 -0.80 -12.64
C PRO A 562 31.70 0.40 -12.91
N LEU A 563 32.93 0.42 -12.38
CA LEU A 563 33.90 1.48 -12.65
C LEU A 563 34.63 1.28 -13.99
N LYS A 564 34.68 0.04 -14.46
CA LYS A 564 35.36 -0.33 -15.70
C LYS A 564 34.65 -1.44 -16.47
N PRO A 565 33.43 -1.21 -16.99
CA PRO A 565 32.69 -2.27 -17.66
C PRO A 565 33.37 -2.70 -18.96
N ILE A 566 33.41 -4.01 -19.20
CA ILE A 566 34.04 -4.61 -20.40
C ILE A 566 32.99 -5.28 -21.27
N ASN A 567 32.77 -4.74 -22.46
CA ASN A 567 31.95 -5.35 -23.49
C ASN A 567 32.81 -6.23 -24.41
N ASN A 568 32.94 -7.50 -24.03
CA ASN A 568 33.63 -8.54 -24.78
C ASN A 568 32.72 -9.39 -25.67
N SER A 569 31.49 -8.94 -25.96
CA SER A 569 30.59 -9.66 -26.86
C SER A 569 31.19 -9.83 -28.25
N ARG A 570 31.00 -11.00 -28.86
CA ARG A 570 31.33 -11.27 -30.28
C ARG A 570 30.59 -10.31 -31.24
N ASN A 571 29.46 -9.76 -30.80
CA ASN A 571 28.62 -8.84 -31.58
C ASN A 571 28.92 -7.35 -31.31
N ASN A 572 29.92 -7.03 -30.47
CA ASN A 572 30.29 -5.65 -30.20
C ASN A 572 31.08 -5.05 -31.36
N THR A 573 30.56 -3.97 -31.94
CA THR A 573 31.22 -3.18 -33.00
C THR A 573 31.73 -1.82 -32.49
N GLY A 574 31.60 -1.58 -31.19
CA GLY A 574 31.98 -0.35 -30.52
C GLY A 574 33.27 -0.46 -29.71
N LEU A 575 33.38 0.37 -28.67
CA LEU A 575 34.44 0.32 -27.68
C LEU A 575 34.30 -0.94 -26.81
N LYS A 576 35.44 -1.54 -26.45
CA LYS A 576 35.48 -2.69 -25.54
C LYS A 576 35.44 -2.28 -24.08
N GLU A 577 36.18 -1.23 -23.73
CA GLU A 577 36.18 -0.62 -22.41
C GLU A 577 35.17 0.53 -22.42
N LEU A 578 34.16 0.45 -21.55
CA LEU A 578 33.05 1.39 -21.52
C LEU A 578 33.23 2.45 -20.44
N PRO A 579 32.55 3.60 -20.54
CA PRO A 579 32.46 4.55 -19.44
C PRO A 579 31.89 3.88 -18.17
N PRO A 580 32.26 4.37 -16.97
CA PRO A 580 31.69 3.89 -15.71
C PRO A 580 30.15 3.93 -15.72
N ALA A 581 29.54 2.92 -15.09
CA ALA A 581 28.10 2.84 -14.93
C ALA A 581 27.59 3.87 -13.92
N VAL A 582 26.48 4.52 -14.25
CA VAL A 582 25.76 5.49 -13.42
C VAL A 582 24.59 4.76 -12.78
N PRO A 583 24.45 4.80 -11.44
CA PRO A 583 23.37 4.11 -10.75
C PRO A 583 22.01 4.75 -11.05
N ALA A 584 20.95 3.94 -10.96
CA ALA A 584 19.57 4.41 -11.09
C ALA A 584 19.20 5.42 -10.00
N PHE A 585 18.26 6.30 -10.31
CA PHE A 585 17.78 7.31 -9.37
C PHE A 585 16.81 6.72 -8.34
N ILE A 586 15.88 5.88 -8.79
CA ILE A 586 14.95 5.08 -7.97
C ILE A 586 14.82 3.70 -8.64
N TRP A 587 14.71 2.61 -7.87
CA TRP A 587 14.53 1.26 -8.42
C TRP A 587 13.61 0.40 -7.55
N TYR A 588 12.85 -0.51 -8.15
CA TYR A 588 11.98 -1.41 -7.37
C TYR A 588 11.71 -2.75 -8.07
N PRO A 589 11.65 -3.86 -7.31
CA PRO A 589 11.38 -5.18 -7.86
C PRO A 589 9.85 -5.44 -7.93
N TYR A 590 9.48 -6.65 -8.35
CA TYR A 590 8.11 -7.15 -8.25
C TYR A 590 7.62 -7.22 -6.78
N GLY A 591 8.51 -7.64 -5.87
CA GLY A 591 8.26 -7.64 -4.43
C GLY A 591 8.31 -6.24 -3.81
N LYS A 592 8.21 -6.19 -2.48
CA LYS A 592 8.42 -4.94 -1.74
C LYS A 592 9.87 -4.48 -1.92
N SER A 593 10.07 -3.19 -2.21
CA SER A 593 11.39 -2.58 -2.19
C SER A 593 11.78 -2.27 -0.74
N ASP A 594 13.01 -2.61 -0.38
CA ASP A 594 13.56 -2.26 0.94
C ASP A 594 14.00 -0.80 0.96
N GLU A 595 14.48 -0.29 -0.17
CA GLU A 595 14.99 1.07 -0.34
C GLU A 595 13.89 2.10 -0.61
N PHE A 596 12.80 1.70 -1.26
CA PHE A 596 11.66 2.57 -1.57
C PHE A 596 10.30 1.89 -1.26
N PRO A 597 9.98 1.61 0.01
CA PRO A 597 8.81 0.80 0.39
C PRO A 597 7.47 1.31 -0.14
N ILE A 598 7.31 2.64 -0.33
CA ILE A 598 6.08 3.30 -0.74
C ILE A 598 5.58 2.91 -2.16
N VAL A 599 6.49 2.43 -3.02
CA VAL A 599 6.17 1.96 -4.38
C VAL A 599 5.36 0.66 -4.39
N GLY A 600 5.29 -0.03 -3.25
CA GLY A 600 4.52 -1.27 -3.07
C GLY A 600 5.13 -2.47 -3.81
N SER A 601 4.27 -3.44 -4.12
CA SER A 601 4.59 -4.69 -4.84
C SER A 601 3.54 -4.97 -5.92
N GLY A 602 3.87 -5.82 -6.90
CA GLY A 602 3.04 -6.15 -8.05
C GLY A 602 3.87 -6.12 -9.33
N GLY A 603 3.23 -6.30 -10.49
CA GLY A 603 3.82 -5.99 -11.78
C GLY A 603 4.34 -4.55 -11.82
N ARG A 604 5.23 -4.27 -12.77
CA ARG A 604 6.03 -3.04 -12.78
C ARG A 604 6.23 -2.55 -14.20
N ASN A 605 6.05 -1.25 -14.37
CA ASN A 605 6.39 -0.53 -15.58
C ASN A 605 6.58 0.94 -15.20
N ALA A 606 7.82 1.29 -14.86
CA ALA A 606 8.18 2.64 -14.44
C ALA A 606 8.10 3.64 -15.59
N GLU A 607 7.54 4.82 -15.30
CA GLU A 607 7.49 5.98 -16.19
C GLU A 607 7.85 7.26 -15.42
N ALA A 608 8.37 8.28 -16.11
CA ALA A 608 8.88 9.48 -15.47
C ALA A 608 8.54 10.76 -16.24
N GLY A 609 8.20 11.79 -15.47
CA GLY A 609 7.87 13.12 -15.95
C GLY A 609 6.42 13.51 -15.67
N PRO A 610 6.11 14.82 -15.66
CA PRO A 610 7.02 15.96 -15.79
C PRO A 610 7.60 16.45 -14.44
N VAL A 611 8.59 17.35 -14.48
CA VAL A 611 9.00 18.18 -13.31
C VAL A 611 8.19 19.47 -13.29
N TYR A 612 7.61 19.81 -12.14
CA TYR A 612 6.69 20.95 -12.03
C TYR A 612 7.34 22.23 -11.51
N TYR A 613 7.02 23.37 -12.15
CA TYR A 613 7.33 24.71 -11.64
C TYR A 613 6.19 25.69 -11.92
N SER A 614 5.60 26.24 -10.86
CA SER A 614 4.42 27.11 -10.91
C SER A 614 4.66 28.43 -11.64
N GLU A 615 5.91 28.90 -11.74
CA GLU A 615 6.25 30.14 -12.44
C GLU A 615 6.01 30.10 -13.96
N PHE A 616 5.93 28.91 -14.55
CA PHE A 616 5.66 28.76 -15.99
C PHE A 616 4.18 28.79 -16.34
N TYR A 617 3.29 28.90 -15.35
CA TYR A 617 1.85 28.68 -15.53
C TYR A 617 0.99 29.79 -14.90
N PRO A 618 -0.24 30.01 -15.43
CA PRO A 618 -1.17 30.99 -14.89
C PRO A 618 -1.55 30.71 -13.43
N LYS A 619 -1.60 31.74 -12.59
CA LYS A 619 -1.84 31.61 -11.14
C LYS A 619 -3.20 30.96 -10.82
N GLU A 620 -4.18 31.16 -11.69
CA GLU A 620 -5.58 30.77 -11.51
C GLU A 620 -5.80 29.27 -11.66
N THR A 621 -4.91 28.58 -12.37
CA THR A 621 -5.13 27.19 -12.82
C THR A 621 -3.96 26.25 -12.49
N ARG A 622 -2.81 26.82 -12.13
CA ARG A 622 -1.61 26.07 -11.76
C ARG A 622 -1.75 25.33 -10.43
N PHE A 623 -0.99 24.27 -10.28
CA PHE A 623 -0.81 23.57 -9.00
C PHE A 623 -0.09 24.46 -7.97
N PRO A 624 -0.26 24.21 -6.66
CA PRO A 624 0.37 25.03 -5.62
C PRO A 624 1.90 24.91 -5.65
N ASP A 625 2.57 25.94 -5.11
CA ASP A 625 4.04 26.03 -5.06
C ASP A 625 4.71 24.89 -4.28
N TYR A 626 3.93 24.12 -3.50
CA TYR A 626 4.38 22.89 -2.83
C TYR A 626 5.04 21.89 -3.79
N TYR A 627 4.57 21.80 -5.04
CA TYR A 627 5.13 20.88 -6.03
C TYR A 627 6.32 21.44 -6.81
N ASN A 628 6.78 22.66 -6.52
CA ASN A 628 7.90 23.27 -7.25
C ASN A 628 9.17 22.40 -7.14
N GLY A 629 9.74 22.06 -8.30
CA GLY A 629 10.92 21.21 -8.40
C GLY A 629 10.68 19.73 -8.10
N LYS A 630 9.43 19.30 -7.88
CA LYS A 630 9.11 17.88 -7.73
C LYS A 630 8.98 17.21 -9.09
N LEU A 631 9.54 16.01 -9.22
CA LEU A 631 9.36 15.13 -10.37
C LEU A 631 8.12 14.28 -10.14
N PHE A 632 7.17 14.30 -11.08
CA PHE A 632 6.12 13.29 -11.11
C PHE A 632 6.67 12.02 -11.77
N ILE A 633 6.57 10.89 -11.06
CA ILE A 633 6.82 9.56 -11.61
C ILE A 633 5.54 8.75 -11.49
N TYR A 634 5.38 7.73 -12.32
CA TYR A 634 4.17 6.94 -12.33
C TYR A 634 4.46 5.53 -12.80
N ASP A 635 3.55 4.61 -12.49
CA ASP A 635 3.70 3.21 -12.89
C ASP A 635 2.46 2.77 -13.65
N TRP A 636 2.69 2.28 -14.86
CA TRP A 636 1.64 1.86 -15.77
C TRP A 636 0.91 0.62 -15.28
N ILE A 637 1.58 -0.35 -14.64
CA ILE A 637 0.92 -1.54 -14.11
C ILE A 637 0.19 -1.22 -12.81
N ARG A 638 0.88 -0.56 -11.87
CA ARG A 638 0.40 -0.34 -10.50
C ARG A 638 -0.56 0.84 -10.36
N GLY A 639 -0.67 1.68 -11.38
CA GLY A 639 -1.69 2.71 -11.49
C GLY A 639 -1.58 3.83 -10.46
N TRP A 640 -0.36 4.19 -10.04
CA TRP A 640 -0.11 5.31 -9.13
C TRP A 640 0.69 6.43 -9.81
N ILE A 641 0.61 7.62 -9.22
CA ILE A 641 1.52 8.75 -9.48
C ILE A 641 2.20 9.09 -8.14
N MET A 642 3.51 9.35 -8.16
CA MET A 642 4.27 9.86 -7.02
C MET A 642 4.84 11.24 -7.34
N ALA A 643 4.90 12.11 -6.35
CA ALA A 643 5.68 13.34 -6.40
C ALA A 643 7.01 13.13 -5.66
N VAL A 644 8.12 13.18 -6.39
CA VAL A 644 9.47 13.01 -5.85
C VAL A 644 10.06 14.38 -5.54
N THR A 645 10.37 14.59 -4.26
CA THR A 645 11.07 15.76 -3.75
C THR A 645 12.57 15.53 -3.91
N MET A 646 13.24 16.52 -4.51
CA MET A 646 14.69 16.51 -4.73
C MET A 646 15.37 17.61 -3.91
N ASP A 647 16.61 17.36 -3.49
CA ASP A 647 17.45 18.42 -2.92
C ASP A 647 17.87 19.45 -3.98
N LYS A 648 18.54 20.53 -3.55
CA LYS A 648 19.04 21.59 -4.44
C LYS A 648 20.02 21.11 -5.54
N ASN A 649 20.61 19.93 -5.38
CA ASN A 649 21.51 19.32 -6.35
C ASN A 649 20.79 18.32 -7.27
N GLY A 650 19.47 18.16 -7.11
CA GLY A 650 18.64 17.20 -7.82
C GLY A 650 18.81 15.76 -7.32
N ASN A 651 19.30 15.52 -6.10
CA ASN A 651 19.35 14.19 -5.51
C ASN A 651 18.00 13.83 -4.87
N PHE A 652 17.69 12.53 -4.79
CA PHE A 652 16.47 12.04 -4.14
C PHE A 652 16.46 12.47 -2.67
N SER A 653 15.35 13.05 -2.23
CA SER A 653 15.14 13.40 -0.83
C SER A 653 14.01 12.58 -0.21
N LYS A 654 12.84 12.57 -0.84
CA LYS A 654 11.64 11.85 -0.41
C LYS A 654 10.68 11.70 -1.59
N MET A 655 9.77 10.72 -1.56
CA MET A 655 8.61 10.69 -2.45
C MET A 655 7.30 10.53 -1.69
N GLU A 656 6.20 10.96 -2.29
CA GLU A 656 4.84 10.85 -1.74
C GLU A 656 3.85 10.42 -2.83
N ARG A 657 2.77 9.73 -2.47
CA ARG A 657 1.68 9.44 -3.41
C ARG A 657 0.94 10.72 -3.77
N PHE A 658 0.74 10.95 -5.06
CA PHE A 658 -0.12 12.00 -5.58
C PHE A 658 -1.51 11.42 -5.89
N MET A 659 -2.55 11.98 -5.27
CA MET A 659 -3.94 11.53 -5.39
C MET A 659 -4.14 10.01 -5.16
N PRO A 660 -3.72 9.44 -4.01
CA PRO A 660 -3.78 8.00 -3.76
C PRO A 660 -5.19 7.38 -3.78
N GLY A 661 -6.25 8.15 -3.57
CA GLY A 661 -7.64 7.72 -3.69
C GLY A 661 -8.19 7.73 -5.12
N THR A 662 -7.44 8.26 -6.09
CA THR A 662 -7.87 8.40 -7.48
C THR A 662 -7.42 7.21 -8.32
N LYS A 663 -8.38 6.54 -8.98
CA LYS A 663 -8.10 5.42 -9.87
C LYS A 663 -7.51 5.89 -11.20
N LEU A 664 -6.38 5.28 -11.58
CA LEU A 664 -5.76 5.41 -12.89
C LEU A 664 -5.78 4.06 -13.64
N ASN A 665 -6.08 4.09 -14.94
CA ASN A 665 -6.18 2.92 -15.80
C ASN A 665 -4.96 2.82 -16.71
N ALA A 666 -3.85 2.39 -16.13
CA ALA A 666 -2.58 2.24 -16.83
C ALA A 666 -2.11 3.56 -17.49
N PRO A 667 -1.74 4.56 -16.66
CA PRO A 667 -1.24 5.85 -17.16
C PRO A 667 0.04 5.60 -17.97
N ILE A 668 0.03 6.00 -19.24
CA ILE A 668 1.09 5.72 -20.23
C ILE A 668 1.84 6.99 -20.67
N ASP A 669 1.26 8.16 -20.40
CA ASP A 669 1.89 9.45 -20.68
C ASP A 669 1.29 10.56 -19.82
N MET A 670 2.11 11.56 -19.50
CA MET A 670 1.73 12.74 -18.72
C MET A 670 2.45 13.99 -19.17
N GLU A 671 1.70 15.08 -19.38
CA GLU A 671 2.25 16.39 -19.74
C GLU A 671 1.58 17.50 -18.91
N MET A 672 2.36 18.54 -18.57
CA MET A 672 1.79 19.80 -18.09
C MET A 672 1.31 20.63 -19.27
N GLY A 673 0.02 20.95 -19.32
CA GLY A 673 -0.52 21.89 -20.30
C GLY A 673 0.00 23.31 -20.09
N PRO A 674 -0.04 24.17 -21.12
CA PRO A 674 0.33 25.59 -20.97
C PRO A 674 -0.60 26.36 -20.02
N ASP A 675 -1.73 25.76 -19.62
CA ASP A 675 -2.64 26.25 -18.60
C ASP A 675 -2.25 25.80 -17.16
N GLY A 676 -1.17 25.06 -16.98
CA GLY A 676 -0.70 24.64 -15.65
C GLY A 676 -1.46 23.47 -15.04
N ARG A 677 -2.26 22.76 -15.83
CA ARG A 677 -2.93 21.52 -15.42
C ARG A 677 -2.14 20.30 -15.90
N LEU A 678 -2.23 19.21 -15.15
CA LEU A 678 -1.59 17.93 -15.52
C LEU A 678 -2.55 17.11 -16.37
N TYR A 679 -2.16 16.74 -17.57
CA TYR A 679 -2.92 15.85 -18.44
C TYR A 679 -2.35 14.44 -18.32
N VAL A 680 -3.23 13.45 -18.37
CA VAL A 680 -2.87 12.03 -18.21
C VAL A 680 -3.52 11.24 -19.33
N LEU A 681 -2.70 10.53 -20.10
CA LEU A 681 -3.13 9.56 -21.10
C LEU A 681 -3.16 8.17 -20.46
N GLU A 682 -4.25 7.45 -20.65
CA GLU A 682 -4.49 6.14 -20.05
C GLU A 682 -4.63 5.09 -21.16
N TYR A 683 -3.79 4.05 -21.14
CA TYR A 683 -3.80 2.96 -22.12
C TYR A 683 -4.99 2.02 -21.94
N GLY A 684 -5.53 1.92 -20.72
CA GLY A 684 -6.58 0.98 -20.33
C GLY A 684 -6.02 -0.41 -19.97
N ASN A 685 -6.80 -1.21 -19.24
CA ASN A 685 -6.32 -2.46 -18.62
C ASN A 685 -6.30 -3.68 -19.57
N GLY A 686 -5.82 -3.53 -20.80
CA GLY A 686 -5.75 -4.64 -21.77
C GLY A 686 -4.74 -4.42 -22.88
N TRP A 687 -3.66 -5.22 -22.90
CA TRP A 687 -2.61 -5.12 -23.91
C TRP A 687 -3.15 -5.40 -25.31
N PHE A 688 -2.63 -4.65 -26.29
CA PHE A 688 -2.86 -4.89 -27.72
C PHE A 688 -4.34 -4.92 -28.15
N SER A 689 -5.18 -4.17 -27.43
CA SER A 689 -6.63 -4.22 -27.59
C SER A 689 -7.26 -2.82 -27.47
N LYS A 690 -8.48 -2.68 -28.00
CA LYS A 690 -9.27 -1.47 -27.78
C LYS A 690 -9.89 -1.57 -26.39
N ASN A 691 -9.54 -0.63 -25.52
CA ASN A 691 -9.95 -0.65 -24.13
C ASN A 691 -11.06 0.37 -23.86
N VAL A 692 -12.12 -0.06 -23.17
CA VAL A 692 -13.24 0.83 -22.78
C VAL A 692 -12.82 1.87 -21.73
N ASP A 693 -11.76 1.56 -21.00
CA ASP A 693 -11.14 2.35 -19.95
C ASP A 693 -9.86 3.08 -20.41
N ALA A 694 -9.46 2.94 -21.68
CA ALA A 694 -8.47 3.84 -22.27
C ALA A 694 -9.07 5.24 -22.38
N GLY A 695 -8.32 6.26 -21.97
CA GLY A 695 -8.87 7.59 -21.83
C GLY A 695 -7.83 8.69 -21.84
N LEU A 696 -8.34 9.92 -21.90
CA LEU A 696 -7.57 11.14 -21.73
C LEU A 696 -8.24 11.91 -20.59
N ALA A 697 -7.46 12.25 -19.57
CA ALA A 697 -7.92 12.97 -18.41
C ALA A 697 -7.07 14.22 -18.16
N ARG A 698 -7.62 15.14 -17.39
CA ARG A 698 -6.96 16.35 -16.93
C ARG A 698 -7.18 16.51 -15.44
N ILE A 699 -6.13 16.79 -14.70
CA ILE A 699 -6.17 16.99 -13.26
C ILE A 699 -6.14 18.49 -12.99
N ASP A 700 -7.19 18.97 -12.33
CA ASP A 700 -7.39 20.37 -11.97
C ASP A 700 -7.13 20.55 -10.47
N TYR A 701 -6.53 21.67 -10.08
CA TYR A 701 -6.40 22.08 -8.67
C TYR A 701 -7.42 23.16 -8.31
N ASN A 702 -8.22 22.92 -7.27
CA ASN A 702 -9.13 23.90 -6.68
C ASN A 702 -8.52 24.51 -5.41
N GLY A 703 -7.89 25.67 -5.58
CA GLY A 703 -7.41 26.50 -4.47
C GLY A 703 -8.49 27.33 -3.77
N GLY A 704 -9.72 27.34 -4.29
CA GLY A 704 -10.86 28.06 -3.72
C GLY A 704 -11.67 27.23 -2.72
N ASN A 705 -12.93 27.64 -2.53
CA ASN A 705 -13.93 26.96 -1.72
C ASN A 705 -14.29 25.60 -2.34
N ARG A 706 -14.27 24.53 -1.54
CA ARG A 706 -14.63 23.17 -1.96
C ARG A 706 -16.11 22.93 -1.68
N ALA A 707 -16.77 22.20 -2.58
CA ALA A 707 -18.12 21.75 -2.31
C ALA A 707 -18.11 20.67 -1.21
N PRO A 708 -19.15 20.60 -0.37
CA PRO A 708 -19.22 19.63 0.71
C PRO A 708 -19.35 18.21 0.18
N LEU A 709 -18.97 17.21 0.96
CA LEU A 709 -19.23 15.80 0.68
C LEU A 709 -20.57 15.42 1.30
N ALA A 710 -21.51 14.94 0.49
CA ALA A 710 -22.86 14.59 0.92
C ALA A 710 -23.02 13.07 1.11
N THR A 711 -23.44 12.67 2.31
CA THR A 711 -23.85 11.29 2.63
C THR A 711 -25.34 11.23 2.90
N ILE A 712 -25.93 10.07 2.70
CA ILE A 712 -27.30 9.78 3.13
C ILE A 712 -27.39 8.35 3.64
N GLN A 713 -28.19 8.17 4.68
CA GLN A 713 -28.52 6.90 5.30
C GLN A 713 -29.99 6.89 5.69
N SER A 714 -30.55 5.69 5.81
CA SER A 714 -31.90 5.46 6.29
C SER A 714 -31.88 4.41 7.40
N ASN A 715 -32.73 4.57 8.42
CA ASN A 715 -32.91 3.55 9.46
C ASN A 715 -33.63 2.30 8.92
N GLN A 716 -34.39 2.44 7.83
CA GLN A 716 -35.13 1.36 7.19
C GLN A 716 -35.39 1.69 5.71
N LEU A 717 -35.33 0.68 4.83
CA LEU A 717 -35.50 0.86 3.39
C LEU A 717 -36.93 0.54 2.92
N THR A 718 -37.68 -0.17 3.74
CA THR A 718 -38.98 -0.73 3.41
C THR A 718 -39.89 -0.59 4.62
N GLY A 719 -41.19 -0.49 4.42
CA GLY A 719 -42.12 -0.69 5.51
C GLY A 719 -43.59 -0.50 5.16
N ALA A 720 -44.45 -1.05 6.01
CA ALA A 720 -45.90 -0.98 5.84
C ALA A 720 -46.43 0.46 5.98
N LEU A 721 -47.57 0.77 5.34
CA LEU A 721 -48.20 2.08 5.50
C LEU A 721 -48.93 2.22 6.85
N PRO A 722 -48.88 3.40 7.51
CA PRO A 722 -48.04 4.55 7.17
C PRO A 722 -46.55 4.27 7.49
N PHE A 723 -45.68 4.51 6.50
CA PHE A 723 -44.26 4.21 6.60
C PHE A 723 -43.48 5.44 7.02
N THR A 724 -43.03 5.50 8.27
CA THR A 724 -42.23 6.62 8.81
C THR A 724 -40.75 6.27 8.79
N VAL A 725 -39.96 7.03 8.06
CA VAL A 725 -38.51 6.83 7.92
C VAL A 725 -37.74 7.97 8.57
N LYS A 726 -36.61 7.65 9.19
CA LYS A 726 -35.62 8.62 9.67
C LYS A 726 -34.41 8.57 8.75
N LEU A 727 -34.18 9.68 8.05
CA LEU A 727 -33.03 9.87 7.18
C LEU A 727 -31.94 10.63 7.92
N SER A 728 -30.69 10.26 7.68
CA SER A 728 -29.51 10.90 8.25
C SER A 728 -28.48 11.20 7.17
N ALA A 729 -27.90 12.39 7.22
CA ALA A 729 -26.77 12.86 6.44
C ALA A 729 -25.54 13.01 7.35
N GLU A 730 -25.56 12.37 8.53
CA GLU A 730 -24.39 12.25 9.38
C GLU A 730 -23.26 11.59 8.59
N GLY A 731 -22.06 12.17 8.70
CA GLY A 731 -20.92 11.84 7.84
C GLY A 731 -20.76 12.77 6.63
N SER A 732 -21.73 13.64 6.34
CA SER A 732 -21.51 14.75 5.40
C SER A 732 -20.54 15.75 6.01
N VAL A 733 -19.55 16.19 5.25
CA VAL A 733 -18.47 17.06 5.73
C VAL A 733 -18.17 18.15 4.72
N ASP A 734 -17.97 19.37 5.20
CA ASP A 734 -17.35 20.42 4.39
C ASP A 734 -15.83 20.33 4.54
N PRO A 735 -15.07 20.14 3.45
CA PRO A 735 -13.62 20.07 3.53
C PRO A 735 -12.94 21.33 4.07
N ASP A 736 -13.55 22.51 3.95
CA ASP A 736 -13.04 23.80 4.44
C ASP A 736 -13.54 24.13 5.85
N GLY A 737 -14.30 23.22 6.50
CA GLY A 737 -14.82 23.38 7.85
C GLY A 737 -16.03 24.31 7.94
N ASP A 738 -16.68 24.61 6.81
CA ASP A 738 -17.84 25.46 6.76
C ASP A 738 -19.12 24.81 7.31
N LYS A 739 -20.04 25.65 7.78
CA LYS A 739 -21.29 25.19 8.39
C LYS A 739 -22.26 24.72 7.30
N LEU A 740 -22.71 23.47 7.42
CA LEU A 740 -23.59 22.82 6.46
C LEU A 740 -25.08 23.09 6.68
N THR A 741 -25.85 23.07 5.60
CA THR A 741 -27.32 22.96 5.59
C THR A 741 -27.77 21.88 4.59
N TYR A 742 -28.95 21.30 4.82
CA TYR A 742 -29.38 20.06 4.18
C TYR A 742 -30.77 20.23 3.54
N LEU A 743 -30.87 20.07 2.23
CA LEU A 743 -32.13 20.08 1.50
C LEU A 743 -32.51 18.66 1.07
N TRP A 744 -33.49 18.09 1.76
CA TRP A 744 -33.98 16.73 1.56
C TRP A 744 -35.02 16.66 0.47
N TYR A 745 -34.93 15.64 -0.39
CA TYR A 745 -35.89 15.34 -1.46
C TYR A 745 -36.51 13.97 -1.20
N PHE A 746 -37.84 13.89 -1.12
CA PHE A 746 -38.55 12.70 -0.65
C PHE A 746 -39.06 11.74 -1.75
N GLY A 747 -38.67 11.95 -3.00
CA GLY A 747 -39.09 11.11 -4.14
C GLY A 747 -40.55 11.30 -4.60
N ASN A 748 -41.38 11.99 -3.83
CA ASN A 748 -42.79 12.27 -4.15
C ASN A 748 -43.05 13.73 -4.57
N GLY A 749 -41.99 14.47 -4.91
CA GLY A 749 -42.05 15.92 -5.19
C GLY A 749 -41.96 16.82 -3.95
N SER A 750 -42.06 16.28 -2.73
CA SER A 750 -41.85 17.04 -1.49
C SER A 750 -40.36 17.25 -1.21
N LYS A 751 -40.03 18.40 -0.62
CA LYS A 751 -38.68 18.73 -0.14
C LYS A 751 -38.71 19.45 1.21
N LYS A 752 -37.63 19.35 1.99
CA LYS A 752 -37.51 20.02 3.30
C LYS A 752 -36.07 20.41 3.58
N GLU A 753 -35.86 21.63 4.08
CA GLU A 753 -34.54 22.11 4.49
C GLU A 753 -34.35 21.96 6.01
N THR A 754 -33.15 21.54 6.43
CA THR A 754 -32.77 21.42 7.85
C THR A 754 -31.35 21.97 8.08
N SER A 755 -31.09 22.46 9.31
CA SER A 755 -29.75 22.83 9.77
C SER A 755 -29.05 21.72 10.55
N THR A 756 -29.77 20.62 10.83
CA THR A 756 -29.25 19.39 11.44
C THR A 756 -29.22 18.29 10.39
N PRO A 757 -28.29 17.32 10.48
CA PRO A 757 -28.12 16.28 9.48
C PRO A 757 -29.20 15.18 9.54
N THR A 758 -30.36 15.41 10.17
CA THR A 758 -31.41 14.39 10.30
C THR A 758 -32.79 14.95 9.99
N VAL A 759 -33.64 14.09 9.43
CA VAL A 759 -35.04 14.40 9.13
C VAL A 759 -35.91 13.15 9.24
N GLU A 760 -37.16 13.31 9.67
CA GLU A 760 -38.18 12.27 9.61
C GLU A 760 -39.23 12.62 8.55
N PHE A 761 -39.71 11.60 7.84
CA PHE A 761 -40.76 11.72 6.84
C PHE A 761 -41.68 10.49 6.84
N THR A 762 -42.98 10.71 6.64
CA THR A 762 -43.99 9.63 6.63
C THR A 762 -44.64 9.51 5.27
N TYR A 763 -44.56 8.32 4.68
CA TYR A 763 -45.26 7.95 3.45
C TYR A 763 -46.61 7.31 3.78
N SER A 764 -47.69 7.90 3.25
CA SER A 764 -49.07 7.38 3.39
C SER A 764 -49.57 6.63 2.15
N THR A 765 -48.79 6.63 1.07
CA THR A 765 -49.15 6.02 -0.21
C THR A 765 -48.07 5.03 -0.62
N ALA A 766 -48.50 3.87 -1.09
CA ALA A 766 -47.63 2.81 -1.55
C ALA A 766 -46.81 3.27 -2.77
N GLY A 767 -45.52 2.92 -2.81
CA GLY A 767 -44.67 3.25 -3.95
C GLY A 767 -43.17 3.17 -3.65
N GLU A 768 -42.39 3.27 -4.71
CA GLU A 768 -40.93 3.39 -4.69
C GLU A 768 -40.55 4.88 -4.71
N TYR A 769 -39.78 5.34 -3.73
CA TYR A 769 -39.39 6.73 -3.55
C TYR A 769 -37.87 6.84 -3.52
N ASN A 770 -37.28 7.50 -4.52
CA ASN A 770 -35.85 7.81 -4.52
C ASN A 770 -35.61 9.07 -3.70
N VAL A 771 -35.06 8.89 -2.50
CA VAL A 771 -34.68 9.96 -1.56
C VAL A 771 -33.21 10.31 -1.71
N TYR A 772 -32.91 11.61 -1.61
CA TYR A 772 -31.55 12.12 -1.53
C TYR A 772 -31.51 13.45 -0.75
N VAL A 773 -30.32 13.90 -0.40
CA VAL A 773 -30.08 15.20 0.23
C VAL A 773 -29.09 16.01 -0.60
N GLU A 774 -29.37 17.30 -0.77
CA GLU A 774 -28.40 18.28 -1.25
C GLU A 774 -27.79 18.99 -0.02
N VAL A 775 -26.48 18.92 0.12
CA VAL A 775 -25.73 19.54 1.21
C VAL A 775 -25.07 20.79 0.67
N GLN A 776 -25.18 21.92 1.38
CA GLN A 776 -24.59 23.20 0.98
C GLN A 776 -23.83 23.87 2.12
N ASP A 777 -22.77 24.61 1.78
CA ASP A 777 -21.80 25.23 2.72
C ASP A 777 -22.07 26.72 3.02
N GLY A 778 -23.05 27.34 2.34
CA GLY A 778 -23.33 28.77 2.44
C GLY A 778 -22.34 29.71 1.75
N LYS A 779 -21.28 29.18 1.13
CA LYS A 779 -20.30 29.89 0.30
C LYS A 779 -20.38 29.55 -1.19
N GLY A 780 -21.39 28.77 -1.56
CA GLY A 780 -21.75 28.47 -2.95
C GLY A 780 -21.43 27.03 -3.36
N GLY A 781 -20.75 26.25 -2.51
CA GLY A 781 -20.56 24.82 -2.71
C GLY A 781 -21.81 24.03 -2.35
N LYS A 782 -22.20 23.12 -3.24
CA LYS A 782 -23.37 22.24 -3.08
C LYS A 782 -23.08 20.87 -3.66
N THR A 783 -23.53 19.82 -2.96
CA THR A 783 -23.37 18.44 -3.42
C THR A 783 -24.61 17.62 -3.13
N LYS A 784 -25.03 16.84 -4.14
CA LYS A 784 -26.11 15.87 -4.03
C LYS A 784 -25.55 14.54 -3.51
N SER A 785 -26.19 13.93 -2.53
CA SER A 785 -25.86 12.58 -2.07
C SER A 785 -26.19 11.51 -3.12
N SER A 786 -25.75 10.27 -2.89
CA SER A 786 -26.36 9.11 -3.55
C SER A 786 -27.87 9.06 -3.30
N GLU A 787 -28.60 8.36 -4.17
CA GLU A 787 -30.04 8.12 -3.98
C GLU A 787 -30.26 6.82 -3.20
N ILE A 788 -31.20 6.84 -2.26
CA ILE A 788 -31.71 5.65 -1.59
C ILE A 788 -33.13 5.39 -2.10
N ALA A 789 -33.41 4.16 -2.54
CA ALA A 789 -34.77 3.75 -2.86
C ALA A 789 -35.49 3.30 -1.58
N LEU A 790 -36.59 3.96 -1.25
CA LEU A 790 -37.49 3.56 -0.17
C LEU A 790 -38.76 2.95 -0.73
N TYR A 791 -39.20 1.85 -0.15
CA TYR A 791 -40.40 1.12 -0.56
C TYR A 791 -41.47 1.22 0.50
N ALA A 792 -42.43 2.12 0.30
CA ALA A 792 -43.56 2.24 1.21
C ALA A 792 -44.68 1.28 0.79
N GLY A 793 -45.23 0.54 1.75
CA GLY A 793 -46.34 -0.39 1.58
C GLY A 793 -45.99 -1.87 1.47
N ASN A 794 -44.73 -2.26 1.68
CA ASN A 794 -44.30 -3.66 1.82
C ASN A 794 -43.18 -3.73 2.87
N GLU A 795 -43.35 -4.52 3.93
CA GLU A 795 -42.39 -4.67 5.03
C GLU A 795 -41.42 -5.83 4.75
N THR A 796 -40.19 -5.80 5.27
CA THR A 796 -39.30 -6.96 5.10
C THR A 796 -39.81 -8.14 5.95
N PRO A 797 -40.02 -9.34 5.36
CA PRO A 797 -40.51 -10.49 6.12
C PRO A 797 -39.57 -10.90 7.26
N GLN A 798 -40.13 -11.20 8.44
CA GLN A 798 -39.35 -11.72 9.57
C GLN A 798 -39.20 -13.24 9.47
N VAL A 799 -38.00 -13.71 9.16
CA VAL A 799 -37.66 -15.15 9.14
C VAL A 799 -37.04 -15.56 10.47
N ASN A 800 -37.50 -16.65 11.05
CA ASN A 800 -37.00 -17.19 12.31
C ASN A 800 -36.68 -18.68 12.18
N ILE A 801 -35.49 -19.09 12.65
CA ILE A 801 -35.09 -20.49 12.70
C ILE A 801 -35.09 -20.93 14.15
N GLN A 802 -36.02 -21.81 14.51
CA GLN A 802 -36.10 -22.40 15.84
C GLN A 802 -35.39 -23.74 15.84
N LEU A 803 -34.47 -23.93 16.80
CA LEU A 803 -33.77 -25.19 17.04
C LEU A 803 -34.36 -25.88 18.28
N GLU A 804 -34.54 -27.20 18.22
CA GLU A 804 -34.88 -28.01 19.39
C GLU A 804 -33.59 -28.43 20.15
N GLY A 805 -33.61 -28.36 21.48
CA GLY A 805 -32.48 -28.75 22.32
C GLY A 805 -31.40 -27.67 22.38
N ASN A 806 -30.13 -28.07 22.19
CA ASN A 806 -28.98 -27.17 22.29
C ASN A 806 -28.90 -26.21 21.10
N LYS A 807 -28.77 -24.92 21.39
CA LYS A 807 -28.75 -23.82 20.40
C LYS A 807 -27.35 -23.28 20.13
N MET A 808 -26.32 -23.81 20.78
CA MET A 808 -24.92 -23.40 20.60
C MET A 808 -24.06 -24.49 19.99
N PHE A 809 -24.28 -25.75 20.35
CA PHE A 809 -23.47 -26.89 19.93
C PHE A 809 -24.31 -27.91 19.16
N TYR A 810 -23.72 -28.51 18.14
CA TYR A 810 -24.23 -29.77 17.59
C TYR A 810 -23.54 -30.93 18.28
N PHE A 811 -24.19 -32.09 18.41
CA PHE A 811 -23.55 -33.29 18.97
C PHE A 811 -23.39 -34.36 17.88
N PRO A 812 -22.17 -34.82 17.58
CA PRO A 812 -21.94 -35.85 16.55
C PRO A 812 -22.83 -37.09 16.77
N GLY A 813 -23.50 -37.53 15.70
CA GLY A 813 -24.44 -38.67 15.76
C GLY A 813 -25.83 -38.34 16.31
N LYS A 814 -26.06 -37.14 16.86
CA LYS A 814 -27.39 -36.62 17.19
C LYS A 814 -27.88 -35.75 16.05
N GLN A 815 -29.17 -35.84 15.77
CA GLN A 815 -29.81 -35.03 14.75
C GLN A 815 -30.08 -33.61 15.26
N VAL A 816 -29.86 -32.61 14.41
CA VAL A 816 -30.28 -31.22 14.68
C VAL A 816 -31.68 -31.04 14.09
N ARG A 817 -32.66 -30.78 14.95
CA ARG A 817 -34.05 -30.53 14.55
C ARG A 817 -34.31 -29.04 14.50
N TYR A 818 -34.98 -28.61 13.44
CA TYR A 818 -35.28 -27.21 13.22
C TYR A 818 -36.68 -26.99 12.67
N THR A 819 -37.22 -25.80 12.93
CA THR A 819 -38.44 -25.28 12.33
C THR A 819 -38.23 -23.84 11.91
N VAL A 820 -38.52 -23.56 10.64
CA VAL A 820 -38.50 -22.20 10.09
C VAL A 820 -39.90 -21.62 10.18
N THR A 821 -40.03 -20.47 10.84
CA THR A 821 -41.26 -19.67 10.81
C THR A 821 -41.02 -18.35 10.13
N VAL A 822 -42.01 -17.88 9.39
CA VAL A 822 -41.98 -16.58 8.72
C VAL A 822 -43.20 -15.79 9.17
N SER A 823 -43.00 -14.53 9.53
CA SER A 823 -44.07 -13.58 9.79
C SER A 823 -43.85 -12.38 8.90
N ASP A 824 -44.86 -12.08 8.10
CA ASP A 824 -44.92 -10.91 7.25
C ASP A 824 -46.19 -10.11 7.56
N LYS A 825 -46.12 -8.78 7.50
CA LYS A 825 -47.25 -7.93 7.89
C LYS A 825 -48.32 -7.87 6.80
N GLU A 826 -47.93 -8.03 5.54
CA GLU A 826 -48.79 -7.98 4.36
C GLU A 826 -49.29 -9.39 3.98
N ASP A 827 -48.40 -10.38 3.98
CA ASP A 827 -48.65 -11.76 3.53
C ASP A 827 -49.06 -12.71 4.68
N GLY A 828 -49.04 -12.22 5.93
CA GLY A 828 -49.37 -12.99 7.12
C GLY A 828 -48.22 -13.90 7.57
N SER A 829 -48.53 -14.95 8.32
CA SER A 829 -47.50 -15.84 8.88
C SER A 829 -47.61 -17.26 8.37
N SER A 830 -46.47 -17.97 8.32
CA SER A 830 -46.41 -19.40 8.01
C SER A 830 -47.22 -20.25 9.01
N ALA A 831 -47.43 -19.77 10.24
CA ALA A 831 -48.26 -20.41 11.25
C ALA A 831 -49.78 -20.24 11.00
N SER A 832 -50.19 -19.19 10.29
CA SER A 832 -51.59 -18.90 9.97
C SER A 832 -52.08 -19.55 8.67
N GLY A 833 -51.18 -20.15 7.89
CA GLY A 833 -51.47 -20.80 6.60
C GLY A 833 -51.80 -19.85 5.43
N LYS A 834 -51.69 -18.53 5.63
CA LYS A 834 -51.99 -17.49 4.61
C LYS A 834 -50.79 -17.15 3.71
N LEU A 835 -49.59 -17.48 4.17
CA LEU A 835 -48.32 -17.25 3.51
C LEU A 835 -47.95 -18.41 2.57
N ASP A 836 -47.42 -18.12 1.38
CA ASP A 836 -46.99 -19.14 0.41
C ASP A 836 -45.68 -19.80 0.84
N VAL A 837 -45.78 -20.94 1.52
CA VAL A 837 -44.62 -21.67 2.06
C VAL A 837 -43.66 -22.19 0.98
N SER A 838 -44.05 -22.21 -0.30
CA SER A 838 -43.17 -22.64 -1.39
C SER A 838 -42.05 -21.64 -1.70
N ASN A 839 -42.20 -20.39 -1.26
CA ASN A 839 -41.17 -19.33 -1.38
C ASN A 839 -40.17 -19.32 -0.21
N ILE A 840 -40.28 -20.26 0.73
CA ILE A 840 -39.30 -20.43 1.81
C ILE A 840 -38.16 -21.31 1.28
N PHE A 841 -36.93 -20.77 1.31
CA PHE A 841 -35.72 -21.51 0.97
C PHE A 841 -34.90 -21.78 2.23
N VAL A 842 -34.47 -23.03 2.42
CA VAL A 842 -33.68 -23.47 3.58
C VAL A 842 -32.44 -24.20 3.10
N LYS A 843 -31.27 -23.86 3.65
CA LYS A 843 -30.00 -24.54 3.36
C LYS A 843 -29.23 -24.78 4.66
N ALA A 844 -28.60 -25.94 4.76
CA ALA A 844 -27.59 -26.23 5.77
C ALA A 844 -26.21 -26.39 5.13
N ASP A 845 -25.17 -25.96 5.82
CA ASP A 845 -23.78 -26.11 5.39
C ASP A 845 -22.85 -26.42 6.57
N TYR A 846 -21.79 -27.18 6.33
CA TYR A 846 -20.83 -27.59 7.35
C TYR A 846 -19.42 -27.16 6.95
N ILE A 847 -18.88 -26.13 7.62
CA ILE A 847 -17.61 -25.51 7.26
C ILE A 847 -16.61 -25.55 8.43
N GLN A 848 -15.39 -25.07 8.17
CA GLN A 848 -14.32 -25.01 9.15
C GLN A 848 -14.02 -23.56 9.54
N GLY A 849 -14.13 -23.22 10.83
CA GLY A 849 -13.90 -21.85 11.35
C GLY A 849 -15.16 -21.00 11.52
N SER A 850 -15.06 -19.98 12.38
CA SER A 850 -16.18 -19.12 12.84
C SER A 850 -16.13 -17.67 12.30
N ASP A 851 -15.33 -17.41 11.26
CA ASP A 851 -15.22 -16.07 10.68
C ASP A 851 -16.54 -15.66 10.00
N LYS A 852 -17.14 -14.58 10.50
CA LYS A 852 -18.42 -14.04 10.01
C LYS A 852 -18.28 -13.33 8.66
N ALA A 853 -17.07 -13.00 8.20
CA ALA A 853 -16.86 -12.60 6.81
C ALA A 853 -17.11 -13.75 5.82
N GLY A 854 -17.07 -15.00 6.31
CA GLY A 854 -17.40 -16.23 5.57
C GLY A 854 -18.79 -16.81 5.87
N ALA A 855 -19.64 -16.12 6.65
CA ALA A 855 -21.00 -16.59 6.95
C ALA A 855 -21.96 -16.24 5.80
N PRO A 856 -22.82 -17.17 5.34
CA PRO A 856 -23.70 -16.94 4.20
C PRO A 856 -24.79 -15.90 4.52
N GLN A 857 -24.78 -14.78 3.78
CA GLN A 857 -25.97 -13.94 3.61
C GLN A 857 -26.93 -14.62 2.62
N GLY A 858 -28.21 -14.69 2.99
CA GLY A 858 -29.17 -15.65 2.43
C GLY A 858 -29.56 -15.51 0.96
N HIS A 859 -29.02 -14.54 0.23
CA HIS A 859 -29.33 -14.32 -1.19
C HIS A 859 -28.15 -14.55 -2.14
N GLN A 860 -26.95 -14.90 -1.65
CA GLN A 860 -25.74 -14.92 -2.48
C GLN A 860 -24.96 -16.23 -2.32
N ILE A 861 -25.34 -17.25 -3.09
CA ILE A 861 -24.56 -18.49 -3.25
C ILE A 861 -23.33 -18.20 -4.15
N ILE A 862 -22.34 -17.41 -3.68
CA ILE A 862 -21.07 -17.15 -4.39
C ILE A 862 -19.96 -16.65 -3.40
N THR A 863 -19.40 -17.48 -2.52
CA THR A 863 -18.46 -16.96 -1.48
C THR A 863 -16.99 -16.92 -1.90
N GLY A 864 -16.43 -18.00 -2.45
CA GLY A 864 -15.01 -18.03 -2.90
C GLY A 864 -14.74 -17.22 -4.17
N ALA A 865 -15.61 -17.37 -5.17
CA ALA A 865 -15.49 -16.67 -6.44
C ALA A 865 -15.77 -15.15 -6.35
N ILE A 866 -16.58 -14.66 -5.40
CA ILE A 866 -16.73 -13.21 -5.18
C ILE A 866 -15.50 -12.63 -4.48
N ALA A 867 -14.97 -13.31 -3.46
CA ALA A 867 -13.71 -12.88 -2.83
C ALA A 867 -12.59 -12.80 -3.86
N GLY A 868 -12.43 -13.86 -4.68
CA GLY A 868 -11.52 -13.88 -5.80
C GLY A 868 -11.79 -12.79 -6.83
N LYS A 869 -13.06 -12.52 -7.17
CA LYS A 869 -13.43 -11.42 -8.07
C LYS A 869 -12.99 -10.08 -7.50
N ASN A 870 -13.29 -9.80 -6.23
CA ASN A 870 -12.94 -8.53 -5.60
C ASN A 870 -11.42 -8.32 -5.58
N ILE A 871 -10.65 -9.37 -5.27
CA ILE A 871 -9.19 -9.35 -5.38
C ILE A 871 -8.77 -9.09 -6.83
N MET A 872 -9.39 -9.75 -7.81
CA MET A 872 -9.09 -9.58 -9.24
C MET A 872 -9.35 -8.15 -9.73
N GLU A 873 -10.43 -7.51 -9.27
CA GLU A 873 -10.83 -6.15 -9.68
C GLU A 873 -9.85 -5.07 -9.22
N VAL A 874 -9.21 -5.28 -8.06
CA VAL A 874 -8.19 -4.37 -7.50
C VAL A 874 -6.76 -4.82 -7.78
N SER A 875 -6.58 -6.02 -8.33
CA SER A 875 -5.29 -6.58 -8.75
C SER A 875 -4.89 -6.09 -10.14
N ASP A 876 -3.59 -6.12 -10.40
CA ASP A 876 -2.95 -5.91 -11.70
C ASP A 876 -3.03 -7.14 -12.62
N CYS A 877 -3.50 -8.29 -12.13
CA CYS A 877 -3.79 -9.48 -12.95
C CYS A 877 -4.68 -9.17 -14.16
N LYS A 878 -5.63 -8.24 -14.01
CA LYS A 878 -6.55 -7.82 -15.08
C LYS A 878 -5.86 -7.12 -16.25
N THR A 879 -4.69 -6.52 -16.00
CA THR A 879 -3.91 -5.86 -17.06
C THR A 879 -3.45 -6.91 -18.06
N CYS A 880 -3.02 -8.08 -17.57
CA CYS A 880 -2.48 -9.15 -18.42
C CYS A 880 -3.50 -10.23 -18.83
N HIS A 881 -4.61 -10.37 -18.11
CA HIS A 881 -5.63 -11.39 -18.33
C HIS A 881 -7.04 -10.79 -18.40
N LYS A 882 -7.89 -11.34 -19.27
CA LYS A 882 -9.29 -10.96 -19.38
C LYS A 882 -10.21 -12.17 -19.15
N PRO A 883 -11.49 -11.97 -18.78
CA PRO A 883 -12.42 -13.08 -18.55
C PRO A 883 -12.54 -14.02 -19.76
N ASP A 884 -12.75 -13.45 -20.94
CA ASP A 884 -13.28 -14.17 -22.10
C ASP A 884 -12.42 -14.07 -23.37
N GLU A 885 -11.44 -13.16 -23.40
CA GLU A 885 -10.59 -12.90 -24.57
C GLU A 885 -9.10 -12.91 -24.21
N LYS A 886 -8.25 -13.23 -25.17
CA LYS A 886 -6.79 -13.24 -24.97
C LYS A 886 -6.27 -11.78 -24.91
N SER A 887 -5.37 -11.50 -23.96
CA SER A 887 -4.61 -10.24 -23.85
C SER A 887 -3.13 -10.57 -24.12
N ILE A 888 -2.18 -10.05 -23.34
CA ILE A 888 -0.80 -10.57 -23.32
C ILE A 888 -0.76 -12.03 -22.78
N GLY A 889 -1.58 -12.33 -21.76
CA GLY A 889 -1.81 -13.67 -21.21
C GLY A 889 -3.08 -14.35 -21.74
N PRO A 890 -3.30 -15.65 -21.43
CA PRO A 890 -4.54 -16.36 -21.76
C PRO A 890 -5.74 -15.79 -20.99
N SER A 891 -6.94 -15.92 -21.56
CA SER A 891 -8.18 -15.57 -20.85
C SER A 891 -8.44 -16.49 -19.66
N PHE A 892 -9.20 -16.02 -18.66
CA PHE A 892 -9.61 -16.87 -17.54
C PHE A 892 -10.40 -18.09 -18.02
N LYS A 893 -11.27 -17.94 -19.03
CA LYS A 893 -11.94 -19.08 -19.67
C LYS A 893 -10.97 -20.09 -20.30
N GLN A 894 -9.91 -19.65 -20.98
CA GLN A 894 -8.90 -20.56 -21.53
C GLN A 894 -8.13 -21.30 -20.44
N ILE A 895 -7.84 -20.65 -19.32
CA ILE A 895 -7.22 -21.28 -18.16
C ILE A 895 -8.18 -22.34 -17.59
N THR A 896 -9.44 -21.98 -17.33
CA THR A 896 -10.47 -22.92 -16.85
C THR A 896 -10.60 -24.11 -17.78
N GLU A 897 -10.73 -23.90 -19.08
CA GLU A 897 -10.92 -24.97 -20.05
C GLU A 897 -9.72 -25.94 -20.09
N LYS A 898 -8.49 -25.42 -19.96
CA LYS A 898 -7.27 -26.25 -19.91
C LYS A 898 -7.17 -27.07 -18.63
N TYR A 899 -7.57 -26.51 -17.48
CA TYR A 899 -7.30 -27.07 -16.16
C TYR A 899 -8.52 -27.68 -15.45
N LYS A 900 -9.74 -27.58 -16.00
CA LYS A 900 -11.01 -28.01 -15.35
C LYS A 900 -11.05 -29.47 -14.89
N ASN A 901 -10.22 -30.34 -15.45
CA ASN A 901 -10.20 -31.77 -15.15
C ASN A 901 -8.98 -32.19 -14.32
N ASP A 902 -8.12 -31.25 -13.91
CA ASP A 902 -6.91 -31.54 -13.14
C ASP A 902 -7.13 -31.19 -11.65
N PRO A 903 -7.22 -32.19 -10.74
CA PRO A 903 -7.46 -31.94 -9.33
C PRO A 903 -6.28 -31.26 -8.61
N ALA A 904 -5.08 -31.25 -9.18
CA ALA A 904 -3.91 -30.56 -8.64
C ALA A 904 -3.77 -29.11 -9.15
N ALA A 905 -4.59 -28.72 -10.14
CA ALA A 905 -4.50 -27.40 -10.76
C ALA A 905 -4.70 -26.22 -9.80
N PRO A 906 -5.61 -26.25 -8.80
CA PRO A 906 -5.78 -25.12 -7.90
C PRO A 906 -4.48 -24.70 -7.18
N ASP A 907 -3.78 -25.67 -6.58
CA ASP A 907 -2.51 -25.45 -5.89
C ASP A 907 -1.40 -24.99 -6.85
N ALA A 908 -1.33 -25.60 -8.04
CA ALA A 908 -0.34 -25.26 -9.05
C ALA A 908 -0.53 -23.84 -9.60
N LEU A 909 -1.78 -23.45 -9.87
CA LEU A 909 -2.13 -22.12 -10.35
C LEU A 909 -1.94 -21.07 -9.25
N ALA A 910 -2.30 -21.35 -7.99
CA ALA A 910 -2.05 -20.45 -6.87
C ALA A 910 -0.54 -20.17 -6.70
N LYS A 911 0.30 -21.22 -6.74
CA LYS A 911 1.77 -21.07 -6.74
C LYS A 911 2.27 -20.29 -7.96
N LYS A 912 1.67 -20.50 -9.14
CA LYS A 912 2.03 -19.77 -10.36
C LYS A 912 1.68 -18.28 -10.26
N ILE A 913 0.56 -17.92 -9.63
CA ILE A 913 0.18 -16.52 -9.38
C ILE A 913 1.20 -15.83 -8.47
N ILE A 914 1.58 -16.49 -7.37
CA ILE A 914 2.52 -15.95 -6.38
C ILE A 914 3.92 -15.81 -6.99
N ASN A 915 4.41 -16.85 -7.71
CA ASN A 915 5.79 -16.92 -8.18
C ASN A 915 5.99 -16.39 -9.61
N GLY A 916 4.93 -16.19 -10.39
CA GLY A 916 5.04 -15.84 -11.82
C GLY A 916 5.71 -16.92 -12.69
N GLY A 917 6.26 -16.49 -13.82
CA GLY A 917 7.11 -17.27 -14.73
C GLY A 917 6.50 -17.57 -16.11
N GLY A 918 7.30 -18.08 -17.05
CA GLY A 918 6.91 -18.30 -18.46
C GLY A 918 6.71 -19.77 -18.88
N GLY A 919 6.58 -19.98 -20.20
CA GLY A 919 6.76 -21.28 -20.87
C GLY A 919 5.50 -22.12 -21.14
N VAL A 920 4.36 -21.85 -20.50
CA VAL A 920 3.13 -22.66 -20.66
C VAL A 920 2.22 -22.17 -21.79
N TRP A 921 2.27 -20.87 -22.09
CA TRP A 921 1.35 -20.18 -23.01
C TRP A 921 2.05 -19.29 -24.06
N GLY A 922 3.38 -19.41 -24.20
CA GLY A 922 4.20 -18.60 -25.10
C GLY A 922 5.48 -18.08 -24.42
N GLU A 923 6.15 -17.14 -25.09
CA GLU A 923 7.42 -16.52 -24.63
C GLU A 923 7.21 -15.48 -23.52
N THR A 924 6.00 -14.91 -23.40
CA THR A 924 5.68 -13.93 -22.36
C THR A 924 5.58 -14.60 -20.99
N ALA A 925 6.41 -14.14 -20.04
CA ALA A 925 6.33 -14.56 -18.64
C ALA A 925 5.17 -13.87 -17.90
N MET A 926 4.56 -14.59 -16.95
CA MET A 926 3.59 -14.01 -16.02
C MET A 926 4.34 -13.30 -14.88
N SER A 927 3.97 -12.06 -14.55
CA SER A 927 4.50 -11.33 -13.39
C SER A 927 4.19 -12.06 -12.08
N ALA A 928 5.12 -11.97 -11.12
CA ALA A 928 4.95 -12.56 -9.79
C ALA A 928 4.14 -11.65 -8.86
N HIS A 929 3.33 -12.25 -7.98
CA HIS A 929 2.55 -11.56 -6.96
C HIS A 929 2.91 -12.08 -5.55
N PRO A 930 4.17 -11.88 -5.10
CA PRO A 930 4.66 -12.45 -3.84
C PRO A 930 3.97 -11.89 -2.58
N GLY A 931 3.25 -10.77 -2.72
CA GLY A 931 2.44 -10.18 -1.64
C GLY A 931 1.11 -10.89 -1.39
N LEU A 932 0.64 -11.74 -2.32
CA LEU A 932 -0.59 -12.51 -2.11
C LEU A 932 -0.30 -13.72 -1.22
N SER A 933 -1.15 -13.93 -0.21
CA SER A 933 -1.14 -15.17 0.55
C SER A 933 -1.61 -16.34 -0.31
N ASN A 934 -1.24 -17.57 0.09
CA ASN A 934 -1.72 -18.77 -0.59
C ASN A 934 -3.26 -18.86 -0.59
N GLY A 935 -3.94 -18.34 0.45
CA GLY A 935 -5.39 -18.31 0.53
C GLY A 935 -6.04 -17.35 -0.49
N GLU A 936 -5.50 -16.13 -0.63
CA GLU A 936 -5.98 -15.16 -1.62
C GLU A 936 -5.75 -15.63 -3.05
N ALA A 937 -4.59 -16.26 -3.30
CA ALA A 937 -4.29 -16.88 -4.60
C ALA A 937 -5.28 -18.01 -4.94
N HIS A 938 -5.69 -18.83 -3.96
CA HIS A 938 -6.73 -19.84 -4.17
C HIS A 938 -8.10 -19.24 -4.48
N GLN A 939 -8.49 -18.15 -3.79
CA GLN A 939 -9.74 -17.44 -4.09
C GLN A 939 -9.76 -16.89 -5.52
N LEU A 940 -8.64 -16.33 -6.00
CA LEU A 940 -8.50 -15.93 -7.41
C LEU A 940 -8.70 -17.11 -8.38
N VAL A 941 -8.11 -18.27 -8.07
CA VAL A 941 -8.28 -19.47 -8.90
C VAL A 941 -9.73 -19.98 -8.89
N GLU A 942 -10.42 -19.92 -7.75
CA GLU A 942 -11.84 -20.24 -7.65
C GLU A 942 -12.71 -19.29 -8.49
N TYR A 943 -12.41 -17.99 -8.49
CA TYR A 943 -13.07 -17.02 -9.37
C TYR A 943 -12.83 -17.38 -10.85
N ILE A 944 -11.59 -17.68 -11.24
CA ILE A 944 -11.25 -18.10 -12.60
C ILE A 944 -12.12 -19.31 -13.01
N PHE A 945 -12.15 -20.37 -12.19
CA PHE A 945 -12.99 -21.55 -12.47
C PHE A 945 -14.49 -21.25 -12.52
N SER A 946 -14.98 -20.26 -11.76
CA SER A 946 -16.41 -19.88 -11.78
C SER A 946 -16.87 -19.31 -13.12
N LEU A 947 -15.96 -18.68 -13.89
CA LEU A 947 -16.26 -18.09 -15.20
C LEU A 947 -16.52 -19.13 -16.31
N GLY A 948 -16.26 -20.41 -16.03
CA GLY A 948 -16.46 -21.53 -16.95
C GLY A 948 -17.90 -22.08 -17.05
N GLY A 949 -18.82 -21.61 -16.20
CA GLY A 949 -20.28 -21.86 -16.32
C GLY A 949 -20.73 -23.33 -16.19
N ASN A 950 -20.97 -23.81 -14.97
CA ASN A 950 -21.77 -25.03 -14.68
C ASN A 950 -22.01 -25.23 -13.17
N THR A 951 -22.62 -24.27 -12.48
CA THR A 951 -22.98 -24.44 -11.06
C THR A 951 -24.45 -24.87 -10.93
N PRO A 952 -24.77 -26.10 -10.47
CA PRO A 952 -26.15 -26.55 -10.31
C PRO A 952 -26.94 -25.70 -9.29
N LYS A 953 -28.22 -25.38 -9.57
CA LYS A 953 -29.12 -24.77 -8.58
C LYS A 953 -29.29 -25.72 -7.38
N ALA A 954 -28.94 -25.25 -6.18
CA ALA A 954 -29.10 -26.03 -4.95
C ALA A 954 -30.58 -26.27 -4.63
N LYS A 955 -30.92 -27.50 -4.20
CA LYS A 955 -32.28 -27.86 -3.73
C LYS A 955 -32.48 -27.33 -2.30
N SER A 956 -33.65 -26.76 -2.01
CA SER A 956 -34.04 -26.34 -0.66
C SER A 956 -34.32 -27.53 0.26
N LEU A 957 -33.97 -27.41 1.54
CA LEU A 957 -34.44 -28.30 2.61
C LEU A 957 -35.90 -27.99 2.99
N PRO A 958 -36.62 -28.92 3.66
CA PRO A 958 -37.96 -28.70 4.20
C PRO A 958 -37.99 -27.62 5.30
N ILE A 959 -39.12 -26.94 5.46
CA ILE A 959 -39.30 -25.89 6.51
C ILE A 959 -39.25 -26.44 7.94
N THR A 960 -39.61 -27.70 8.13
CA THR A 960 -39.44 -28.45 9.38
C THR A 960 -38.67 -29.72 9.05
N GLY A 961 -37.54 -29.94 9.72
CA GLY A 961 -36.65 -31.02 9.37
C GLY A 961 -35.71 -31.44 10.48
N SER A 962 -35.00 -32.51 10.18
CA SER A 962 -33.96 -33.11 11.01
C SER A 962 -32.76 -33.32 10.12
N LEU A 963 -31.58 -32.85 10.52
CA LEU A 963 -30.35 -32.99 9.73
C LEU A 963 -29.23 -33.63 10.54
N ASN A 964 -28.35 -34.35 9.83
CA ASN A 964 -27.06 -34.76 10.39
C ASN A 964 -26.13 -33.54 10.38
N PRO A 965 -25.60 -33.09 11.54
CA PRO A 965 -24.86 -31.83 11.62
C PRO A 965 -23.57 -31.79 10.81
N THR A 966 -22.95 -32.93 10.49
CA THR A 966 -21.77 -32.95 9.61
C THR A 966 -22.14 -32.99 8.13
N MET A 967 -23.42 -33.17 7.81
CA MET A 967 -23.93 -33.32 6.44
C MET A 967 -23.23 -34.45 5.64
N GLY A 968 -22.67 -35.45 6.34
CA GLY A 968 -21.92 -36.54 5.73
C GLY A 968 -20.41 -36.28 5.57
N ASN A 969 -19.94 -35.08 5.90
CA ASN A 969 -18.51 -34.76 5.93
C ASN A 969 -17.82 -35.32 7.18
N GLU A 970 -16.49 -35.41 7.13
CA GLU A 970 -15.66 -35.74 8.28
C GLU A 970 -15.82 -34.70 9.40
N LEU A 971 -15.83 -35.19 10.65
CA LEU A 971 -15.88 -34.30 11.82
C LEU A 971 -14.56 -33.53 11.92
N LYS A 972 -14.65 -32.20 12.01
CA LYS A 972 -13.52 -31.28 12.08
C LYS A 972 -13.49 -30.63 13.45
N ASP A 973 -12.29 -30.42 14.01
CA ASP A 973 -12.11 -29.91 15.38
C ASP A 973 -12.72 -28.52 15.62
N ASN A 974 -12.80 -27.68 14.58
CA ASN A 974 -13.47 -26.38 14.56
C ASN A 974 -14.61 -26.34 13.54
N GLY A 975 -15.30 -27.47 13.35
CA GLY A 975 -16.47 -27.57 12.50
C GLY A 975 -17.62 -26.69 12.98
N VAL A 976 -18.30 -26.03 12.04
CA VAL A 976 -19.49 -25.21 12.30
C VAL A 976 -20.58 -25.62 11.34
N LEU A 977 -21.76 -25.93 11.87
CA LEU A 977 -22.98 -26.10 11.10
C LEU A 977 -23.70 -24.76 11.01
N TYR A 978 -23.93 -24.30 9.79
CA TYR A 978 -24.81 -23.17 9.49
C TYR A 978 -26.15 -23.69 8.99
N LEU A 979 -27.24 -23.10 9.48
CA LEU A 979 -28.57 -23.29 8.94
C LEU A 979 -29.14 -21.92 8.58
N LEU A 980 -29.47 -21.75 7.32
CA LEU A 980 -29.96 -20.52 6.69
C LEU A 980 -31.39 -20.73 6.22
N ALA A 981 -32.23 -19.72 6.41
CA ALA A 981 -33.56 -19.65 5.84
C ALA A 981 -33.84 -18.28 5.23
N SER A 982 -34.59 -18.25 4.13
CA SER A 982 -35.06 -17.04 3.47
C SER A 982 -36.50 -17.17 2.99
N TYR A 983 -37.23 -16.06 2.91
CA TYR A 983 -38.58 -16.01 2.33
C TYR A 983 -38.78 -14.75 1.52
N THR A 984 -39.27 -14.90 0.29
CA THR A 984 -39.67 -13.80 -0.60
C THR A 984 -41.19 -13.64 -0.59
N ASP A 985 -41.67 -12.47 -0.20
CA ASP A 985 -43.09 -12.11 -0.21
C ASP A 985 -43.65 -11.98 -1.65
N LYS A 986 -44.94 -11.67 -1.78
CA LYS A 986 -45.61 -11.50 -3.08
C LYS A 986 -45.53 -10.07 -3.63
N GLY A 987 -45.09 -9.09 -2.84
CA GLY A 987 -45.25 -7.67 -3.13
C GLY A 987 -46.72 -7.20 -3.15
N GLY A 988 -46.95 -5.99 -3.70
CA GLY A 988 -48.28 -5.38 -3.82
C GLY A 988 -48.46 -4.57 -5.11
N PRO A 989 -49.64 -4.01 -5.40
CA PRO A 989 -49.85 -3.19 -6.59
C PRO A 989 -48.90 -1.98 -6.62
N GLY A 990 -47.90 -2.02 -7.49
CA GLY A 990 -46.86 -0.98 -7.59
C GLY A 990 -45.66 -1.14 -6.65
N ILE A 991 -45.53 -2.28 -5.95
CA ILE A 991 -44.43 -2.56 -5.01
C ILE A 991 -43.84 -3.94 -5.30
N LYS A 992 -42.51 -4.02 -5.44
CA LYS A 992 -41.79 -5.26 -5.78
C LYS A 992 -41.73 -6.23 -4.58
N PRO A 993 -41.63 -7.55 -4.82
CA PRO A 993 -41.38 -8.53 -3.78
C PRO A 993 -40.09 -8.25 -2.98
N ILE A 994 -40.12 -8.45 -1.66
CA ILE A 994 -38.96 -8.31 -0.76
C ILE A 994 -38.66 -9.65 -0.10
N THR A 995 -37.38 -9.90 0.20
CA THR A 995 -36.94 -11.17 0.81
C THR A 995 -36.30 -10.96 2.18
N GLY A 996 -36.84 -11.60 3.21
CA GLY A 996 -36.25 -11.69 4.54
C GLY A 996 -35.35 -12.92 4.71
N THR A 997 -34.35 -12.85 5.60
CA THR A 997 -33.40 -13.96 5.89
C THR A 997 -33.05 -14.10 7.36
N ASN A 998 -32.68 -15.30 7.78
CA ASN A 998 -32.08 -15.55 9.09
C ASN A 998 -31.08 -16.72 9.02
N THR A 999 -30.05 -16.70 9.87
CA THR A 999 -28.99 -17.71 9.94
C THR A 999 -28.72 -18.09 11.39
N VAL A 1000 -28.68 -19.39 11.70
CA VAL A 1000 -28.24 -19.92 13.00
C VAL A 1000 -26.97 -20.74 12.81
N GLN A 1001 -26.10 -20.72 13.82
CA GLN A 1001 -24.84 -21.46 13.82
C GLN A 1001 -24.77 -22.40 15.03
N LEU A 1002 -24.29 -23.62 14.80
CA LEU A 1002 -23.97 -24.59 15.86
C LEU A 1002 -22.50 -24.98 15.76
N LEU A 1003 -21.79 -24.89 16.88
CA LEU A 1003 -20.36 -25.14 16.99
C LEU A 1003 -20.07 -26.61 17.33
N ASN A 1004 -18.86 -27.07 17.02
CA ASN A 1004 -18.34 -28.32 17.55
C ASN A 1004 -18.32 -28.27 19.10
N PRO A 1005 -18.76 -29.34 19.81
CA PRO A 1005 -18.81 -29.37 21.28
C PRO A 1005 -17.41 -29.52 21.94
N LYS A 1006 -16.34 -29.49 21.14
CA LYS A 1006 -14.94 -29.45 21.59
C LYS A 1006 -14.51 -28.02 21.92
N LEU A 1007 -14.32 -27.75 23.20
CA LEU A 1007 -13.79 -26.50 23.72
C LEU A 1007 -12.27 -26.62 23.93
N PRO A 1008 -11.43 -25.74 23.35
CA PRO A 1008 -10.02 -25.67 23.70
C PRO A 1008 -9.86 -25.29 25.17
N ALA A 1009 -9.05 -26.03 25.92
CA ALA A 1009 -8.91 -25.79 27.37
C ALA A 1009 -8.17 -24.47 27.69
N ALA A 1010 -7.48 -23.89 26.71
CA ALA A 1010 -6.85 -22.57 26.84
C ALA A 1010 -7.80 -21.41 26.47
N ALA A 1011 -9.01 -21.68 25.99
CA ALA A 1011 -9.98 -20.65 25.57
C ALA A 1011 -10.91 -20.20 26.71
N TYR A 1012 -10.39 -20.11 27.93
CA TYR A 1012 -11.14 -19.66 29.09
C TYR A 1012 -11.31 -18.13 29.09
N SER A 1013 -12.40 -17.64 29.69
CA SER A 1013 -12.67 -16.20 29.81
C SER A 1013 -11.91 -15.57 30.98
N LYS A 1014 -11.80 -16.29 32.10
CA LYS A 1014 -11.02 -15.91 33.29
C LYS A 1014 -10.45 -17.17 33.94
N ALA A 1015 -9.36 -17.01 34.69
CA ALA A 1015 -8.73 -18.08 35.42
C ALA A 1015 -7.99 -17.54 36.65
N ASP A 1016 -7.77 -18.42 37.63
CA ASP A 1016 -6.94 -18.17 38.80
C ASP A 1016 -6.18 -19.46 39.15
N GLY A 1017 -4.87 -19.37 39.43
CA GLY A 1017 -4.03 -20.52 39.76
C GLY A 1017 -3.78 -21.55 38.64
N VAL A 1018 -4.24 -21.30 37.42
CA VAL A 1018 -3.92 -22.05 36.18
C VAL A 1018 -3.39 -21.08 35.12
N SER A 1019 -2.59 -21.58 34.17
CA SER A 1019 -2.05 -20.81 33.04
C SER A 1019 -2.11 -21.61 31.74
N THR A 1020 -1.86 -20.92 30.63
CA THR A 1020 -1.74 -21.58 29.32
C THR A 1020 -0.27 -21.86 29.00
N TYR A 1021 0.04 -23.08 28.61
CA TYR A 1021 1.35 -23.49 28.11
C TYR A 1021 1.25 -24.01 26.68
N GLN A 1022 2.19 -23.65 25.82
CA GLN A 1022 2.19 -24.06 24.42
C GLN A 1022 3.34 -25.04 24.15
N ALA A 1023 3.01 -26.20 23.60
CA ALA A 1023 3.98 -27.20 23.15
C ALA A 1023 3.51 -27.79 21.81
N ASP A 1024 4.41 -27.87 20.83
CA ASP A 1024 4.17 -28.45 19.50
C ASP A 1024 2.89 -27.92 18.81
N GLY A 1025 2.61 -26.62 18.96
CA GLY A 1025 1.42 -25.97 18.39
C GLY A 1025 0.11 -26.18 19.16
N ILE A 1026 0.12 -26.98 20.24
CA ILE A 1026 -1.04 -27.22 21.10
C ILE A 1026 -0.98 -26.32 22.33
N LYS A 1027 -2.06 -25.58 22.61
CA LYS A 1027 -2.23 -24.80 23.84
C LYS A 1027 -2.88 -25.67 24.91
N LEU A 1028 -2.20 -25.84 26.04
CA LEU A 1028 -2.61 -26.64 27.18
C LEU A 1028 -2.96 -25.74 28.37
N LEU A 1029 -4.02 -26.07 29.09
CA LEU A 1029 -4.29 -25.53 30.42
C LEU A 1029 -3.45 -26.30 31.44
N ILE A 1030 -2.55 -25.61 32.12
CA ILE A 1030 -1.68 -26.19 33.15
C ILE A 1030 -1.94 -25.54 34.51
N PRO A 1031 -1.85 -26.28 35.62
CA PRO A 1031 -1.89 -25.71 36.96
C PRO A 1031 -0.61 -24.91 37.23
N ALA A 1032 -0.75 -23.62 37.54
CA ALA A 1032 0.36 -22.72 37.87
C ALA A 1032 0.66 -22.74 39.38
N THR A 1033 -0.39 -22.88 40.19
CA THR A 1033 -0.33 -23.06 41.64
C THR A 1033 -0.98 -24.38 42.02
N GLY A 1034 -0.72 -24.88 43.25
CA GLY A 1034 -1.30 -26.14 43.73
C GLY A 1034 -2.83 -26.23 43.53
N ASN A 1035 -3.60 -25.15 43.68
CA ASN A 1035 -5.02 -25.15 43.32
C ASN A 1035 -5.29 -24.07 42.28
N GLY A 1036 -6.18 -24.33 41.32
CA GLY A 1036 -6.62 -23.31 40.36
C GLY A 1036 -7.91 -23.66 39.64
N TRP A 1037 -8.51 -22.69 38.95
CA TRP A 1037 -9.73 -22.85 38.18
C TRP A 1037 -9.74 -21.98 36.91
N ALA A 1038 -10.50 -22.40 35.91
CA ALA A 1038 -10.78 -21.66 34.68
C ALA A 1038 -12.30 -21.65 34.39
N VAL A 1039 -12.82 -20.55 33.85
CA VAL A 1039 -14.25 -20.40 33.51
C VAL A 1039 -14.48 -20.21 32.01
N TYR A 1040 -15.54 -20.86 31.50
CA TYR A 1040 -16.07 -20.72 30.14
C TYR A 1040 -17.47 -20.12 30.22
N ASN A 1041 -17.63 -18.90 29.73
CA ASN A 1041 -18.86 -18.12 29.90
C ASN A 1041 -19.91 -18.41 28.82
N ASP A 1042 -21.18 -18.10 29.15
CA ASP A 1042 -22.34 -18.07 28.25
C ASP A 1042 -22.59 -19.31 27.39
N LEU A 1043 -22.27 -20.50 27.92
CA LEU A 1043 -22.47 -21.77 27.23
C LEU A 1043 -23.92 -22.23 27.31
N ASP A 1044 -24.51 -22.64 26.19
CA ASP A 1044 -25.73 -23.44 26.21
C ASP A 1044 -25.37 -24.88 26.56
N LEU A 1045 -25.64 -25.28 27.79
CA LEU A 1045 -25.40 -26.63 28.30
C LEU A 1045 -26.66 -27.52 28.25
N THR A 1046 -27.72 -27.07 27.57
CA THR A 1046 -28.93 -27.87 27.37
C THR A 1046 -28.56 -29.25 26.80
N THR A 1047 -29.14 -30.30 27.40
CA THR A 1047 -28.89 -31.73 27.16
C THR A 1047 -27.50 -32.27 27.49
N VAL A 1048 -26.54 -31.42 27.89
CA VAL A 1048 -25.19 -31.85 28.25
C VAL A 1048 -25.22 -32.66 29.55
N ASN A 1049 -24.62 -33.84 29.52
CA ASN A 1049 -24.58 -34.81 30.63
C ASN A 1049 -23.16 -35.31 30.96
N GLY A 1050 -22.15 -34.75 30.31
CA GLY A 1050 -20.77 -35.09 30.63
C GLY A 1050 -19.74 -34.21 29.92
N ILE A 1051 -18.51 -34.29 30.42
CA ILE A 1051 -17.33 -33.63 29.87
C ILE A 1051 -16.24 -34.69 29.73
N GLU A 1052 -15.77 -34.93 28.52
CA GLU A 1052 -14.57 -35.71 28.26
C GLU A 1052 -13.37 -34.77 28.19
N ILE A 1053 -12.41 -34.98 29.08
CA ILE A 1053 -11.18 -34.21 29.21
C ILE A 1053 -10.11 -34.92 28.40
N THR A 1054 -9.49 -34.23 27.45
CA THR A 1054 -8.27 -34.70 26.77
C THR A 1054 -7.07 -34.01 27.39
N TYR A 1055 -6.11 -34.76 27.89
CA TYR A 1055 -4.93 -34.24 28.58
C TYR A 1055 -3.65 -34.96 28.17
N MET A 1056 -2.49 -34.33 28.40
CA MET A 1056 -1.17 -34.87 28.09
C MET A 1056 -0.27 -34.87 29.32
N VAL A 1057 0.60 -35.89 29.40
CA VAL A 1057 1.65 -36.00 30.42
C VAL A 1057 3.01 -36.17 29.75
N GLN A 1058 4.06 -35.60 30.33
CA GLN A 1058 5.42 -35.76 29.79
C GLN A 1058 5.97 -37.17 30.01
N ASP A 1059 5.75 -37.72 31.20
CA ASP A 1059 6.20 -39.06 31.62
C ASP A 1059 5.07 -39.81 32.35
N ALA A 1060 5.23 -41.12 32.55
CA ALA A 1060 4.27 -41.93 33.31
C ALA A 1060 4.13 -41.41 34.76
N GLN A 1061 2.92 -41.04 35.16
CA GLN A 1061 2.65 -40.47 36.48
C GLN A 1061 1.96 -41.48 37.40
N SER A 1062 2.42 -41.55 38.66
CA SER A 1062 1.73 -42.29 39.73
C SER A 1062 0.77 -41.42 40.55
N GLN A 1063 0.80 -40.10 40.32
CA GLN A 1063 -0.02 -39.07 40.96
C GLN A 1063 -0.63 -38.17 39.87
N GLY A 1064 -1.56 -37.29 40.22
CA GLY A 1064 -2.14 -36.39 39.23
C GLY A 1064 -2.98 -35.26 39.81
N TYR A 1065 -4.02 -34.86 39.08
CA TYR A 1065 -4.96 -33.82 39.49
C TYR A 1065 -6.38 -34.38 39.53
N VAL A 1066 -7.11 -34.03 40.59
CA VAL A 1066 -8.57 -34.08 40.63
C VAL A 1066 -9.08 -32.88 39.86
N VAL A 1067 -9.87 -33.13 38.81
CA VAL A 1067 -10.56 -32.11 38.02
C VAL A 1067 -12.04 -32.13 38.36
N GLU A 1068 -12.55 -30.99 38.78
CA GLU A 1068 -13.94 -30.81 39.20
C GLU A 1068 -14.65 -29.82 38.27
N ALA A 1069 -15.88 -30.12 37.89
CA ALA A 1069 -16.73 -29.21 37.11
C ALA A 1069 -17.83 -28.59 37.99
N PHE A 1070 -18.00 -27.27 37.90
CA PHE A 1070 -19.02 -26.51 38.63
C PHE A 1070 -19.84 -25.62 37.69
N LEU A 1071 -21.11 -25.44 38.04
CA LEU A 1071 -22.04 -24.58 37.33
C LEU A 1071 -22.10 -23.18 37.95
N ASP A 1072 -22.02 -22.15 37.10
CA ASP A 1072 -22.19 -20.71 37.33
C ASP A 1072 -21.20 -20.02 38.29
N ASN A 1073 -20.61 -20.75 39.23
CA ASN A 1073 -19.64 -20.27 40.20
C ASN A 1073 -18.59 -21.35 40.51
N ALA A 1074 -17.34 -20.96 40.78
CA ALA A 1074 -16.24 -21.85 41.18
C ALA A 1074 -16.53 -22.68 42.44
N ASN A 1075 -17.46 -22.24 43.29
CA ASN A 1075 -17.98 -22.97 44.45
C ASN A 1075 -19.50 -23.22 44.34
N GLY A 1076 -20.05 -23.18 43.11
CA GLY A 1076 -21.47 -23.36 42.82
C GLY A 1076 -21.91 -24.82 42.87
N THR A 1077 -22.94 -25.16 42.10
CA THR A 1077 -23.41 -26.54 41.99
C THR A 1077 -22.33 -27.41 41.33
N ARG A 1078 -21.77 -28.35 42.08
CA ARG A 1078 -20.79 -29.32 41.58
C ARG A 1078 -21.48 -30.29 40.63
N LEU A 1079 -21.02 -30.35 39.39
CA LEU A 1079 -21.52 -31.28 38.39
C LEU A 1079 -20.87 -32.67 38.59
N GLY A 1080 -19.58 -32.71 38.83
CA GLY A 1080 -18.85 -33.96 39.10
C GLY A 1080 -17.35 -33.75 39.16
N GLU A 1081 -16.61 -34.85 39.36
CA GLU A 1081 -15.15 -34.85 39.38
C GLU A 1081 -14.55 -36.08 38.69
N THR A 1082 -13.29 -36.00 38.31
CA THR A 1082 -12.49 -37.14 37.84
C THR A 1082 -11.01 -36.92 38.19
N THR A 1083 -10.20 -37.98 38.14
CA THR A 1083 -8.75 -37.89 38.39
C THR A 1083 -7.99 -38.13 37.09
N ILE A 1084 -7.07 -37.23 36.76
CA ILE A 1084 -6.20 -37.32 35.58
C ILE A 1084 -4.73 -37.45 36.00
N GLY A 1085 -3.94 -38.24 35.27
CA GLY A 1085 -2.51 -38.46 35.56
C GLY A 1085 -2.14 -39.92 35.85
N PRO A 1086 -2.67 -40.56 36.91
CA PRO A 1086 -2.33 -41.94 37.24
C PRO A 1086 -2.62 -42.92 36.09
N GLY A 1087 -1.59 -43.63 35.63
CA GLY A 1087 -1.73 -44.62 34.54
C GLY A 1087 -1.79 -44.03 33.12
N ALA A 1088 -1.57 -42.72 32.97
CA ALA A 1088 -1.52 -42.06 31.68
C ALA A 1088 -0.29 -42.48 30.85
N GLN A 1089 -0.46 -42.66 29.55
CA GLN A 1089 0.63 -42.90 28.62
C GLN A 1089 1.35 -41.58 28.30
N ALA A 1090 2.68 -41.59 28.40
CA ALA A 1090 3.52 -40.43 28.13
C ALA A 1090 3.43 -39.97 26.66
N LYS A 1091 3.41 -38.64 26.46
CA LYS A 1091 3.49 -37.98 25.13
C LYS A 1091 2.39 -38.37 24.12
N VAL A 1092 1.28 -38.93 24.58
CA VAL A 1092 0.08 -39.18 23.77
C VAL A 1092 -1.15 -38.59 24.46
N PRO A 1093 -2.23 -38.28 23.72
CA PRO A 1093 -3.48 -37.81 24.32
C PRO A 1093 -4.12 -38.88 25.20
N ASN A 1094 -4.37 -38.54 26.46
CA ASN A 1094 -5.09 -39.35 27.43
C ASN A 1094 -6.49 -38.77 27.65
N LYS A 1095 -7.45 -39.61 28.05
CA LYS A 1095 -8.85 -39.21 28.25
C LYS A 1095 -9.32 -39.52 29.66
N ALA A 1096 -10.14 -38.64 30.20
CA ALA A 1096 -10.91 -38.86 31.42
C ALA A 1096 -12.30 -38.25 31.25
N SER A 1097 -13.28 -38.73 32.01
CA SER A 1097 -14.66 -38.27 31.87
C SER A 1097 -15.23 -37.84 33.22
N ILE A 1098 -15.99 -36.75 33.19
CA ILE A 1098 -16.91 -36.32 34.24
C ILE A 1098 -18.32 -36.54 33.70
N SER A 1099 -19.13 -37.32 34.40
CA SER A 1099 -20.54 -37.56 34.04
C SER A 1099 -21.47 -36.95 35.08
N PHE A 1100 -22.58 -36.36 34.63
CA PHE A 1100 -23.56 -35.70 35.50
C PHE A 1100 -24.97 -35.76 34.90
N SER A 1101 -25.97 -35.41 35.69
CA SER A 1101 -27.36 -35.37 35.21
C SER A 1101 -27.53 -34.35 34.08
N PRO A 1102 -28.28 -34.64 33.01
CA PRO A 1102 -28.48 -33.70 31.91
C PRO A 1102 -29.00 -32.34 32.39
N ILE A 1103 -28.37 -31.26 31.96
CA ILE A 1103 -28.81 -29.89 32.26
C ILE A 1103 -29.91 -29.50 31.28
N ASN A 1104 -31.12 -29.18 31.77
CA ASN A 1104 -32.31 -28.94 30.93
C ASN A 1104 -33.18 -27.78 31.45
N ASP A 1105 -32.57 -26.69 31.90
CA ASP A 1105 -33.30 -25.50 32.38
C ASP A 1105 -33.48 -24.42 31.31
N GLY A 1106 -32.92 -24.63 30.11
CA GLY A 1106 -33.03 -23.74 28.95
C GLY A 1106 -32.24 -22.44 29.08
N LYS A 1107 -31.33 -22.34 30.06
CA LYS A 1107 -30.50 -21.15 30.31
C LYS A 1107 -29.07 -21.36 29.81
N LYS A 1108 -28.38 -20.24 29.60
CA LYS A 1108 -26.93 -20.26 29.42
C LYS A 1108 -26.25 -20.24 30.78
N HIS A 1109 -25.13 -20.95 30.89
CA HIS A 1109 -24.38 -21.11 32.14
C HIS A 1109 -22.91 -20.75 31.97
N HIS A 1110 -22.24 -20.54 33.09
CA HIS A 1110 -20.78 -20.50 33.16
C HIS A 1110 -20.25 -21.85 33.64
N LEU A 1111 -19.36 -22.48 32.86
CA LEU A 1111 -18.74 -23.74 33.25
C LEU A 1111 -17.38 -23.47 33.89
N TYR A 1112 -17.26 -23.77 35.19
CA TYR A 1112 -16.00 -23.67 35.93
C TYR A 1112 -15.33 -25.05 35.99
N ILE A 1113 -14.05 -25.10 35.61
CA ILE A 1113 -13.20 -26.28 35.73
C ILE A 1113 -12.13 -25.99 36.77
N LYS A 1114 -12.13 -26.74 37.87
CA LYS A 1114 -11.19 -26.61 38.99
C LYS A 1114 -10.21 -27.77 39.00
N MET A 1115 -8.94 -27.50 39.27
CA MET A 1115 -7.86 -28.48 39.35
C MET A 1115 -7.21 -28.45 40.73
N ARG A 1116 -7.07 -29.62 41.35
CA ARG A 1116 -6.40 -29.81 42.64
C ARG A 1116 -5.51 -31.06 42.62
N PRO A 1117 -4.26 -31.03 43.09
CA PRO A 1117 -3.34 -32.15 43.06
C PRO A 1117 -3.83 -33.25 44.00
N THR A 1118 -3.54 -34.49 43.64
CA THR A 1118 -3.75 -35.64 44.53
C THR A 1118 -2.76 -35.63 45.70
N ASP A 1119 -1.59 -35.00 45.55
CA ASP A 1119 -0.57 -34.76 46.58
C ASP A 1119 -0.15 -33.27 46.59
N PRO A 1120 -0.50 -32.48 47.63
CA PRO A 1120 -0.20 -31.05 47.71
C PRO A 1120 1.30 -30.68 47.65
N GLY A 1121 2.20 -31.62 47.90
CA GLY A 1121 3.66 -31.37 47.94
C GLY A 1121 4.39 -31.55 46.60
N LYS A 1122 3.71 -31.97 45.53
CA LYS A 1122 4.35 -32.29 44.24
C LYS A 1122 3.62 -31.64 43.06
N GLN A 1123 4.32 -30.80 42.30
CA GLN A 1123 3.86 -30.37 40.98
C GLN A 1123 4.10 -31.48 39.96
N ILE A 1124 3.12 -31.70 39.09
CA ILE A 1124 3.11 -32.81 38.13
C ILE A 1124 3.01 -32.22 36.72
N PRO A 1125 3.94 -32.53 35.80
CA PRO A 1125 3.97 -31.95 34.45
C PRO A 1125 2.86 -32.57 33.57
N LEU A 1126 1.64 -32.06 33.76
CA LEU A 1126 0.41 -32.45 33.07
C LEU A 1126 -0.32 -31.20 32.57
N GLY A 1127 -0.89 -31.26 31.37
CA GLY A 1127 -1.74 -30.20 30.82
C GLY A 1127 -3.00 -30.73 30.15
N ILE A 1128 -4.12 -30.02 30.29
CA ILE A 1128 -5.38 -30.34 29.62
C ILE A 1128 -5.42 -29.62 28.27
N ALA A 1129 -5.68 -30.34 27.18
CA ALA A 1129 -5.74 -29.79 25.83
C ALA A 1129 -7.14 -29.29 25.46
N SER A 1130 -8.18 -30.07 25.76
CA SER A 1130 -9.56 -29.74 25.40
C SER A 1130 -10.59 -30.41 26.27
N PHE A 1131 -11.78 -29.81 26.33
CA PHE A 1131 -12.99 -30.36 26.92
C PHE A 1131 -13.98 -30.68 25.80
N MET A 1132 -14.43 -31.93 25.69
CA MET A 1132 -15.49 -32.33 24.76
C MET A 1132 -16.79 -32.49 25.55
N LEU A 1133 -17.76 -31.62 25.30
CA LEU A 1133 -19.10 -31.73 25.89
C LEU A 1133 -19.82 -32.96 25.32
N ARG A 1134 -20.51 -33.71 26.18
CA ARG A 1134 -21.26 -34.93 25.83
C ARG A 1134 -22.75 -34.72 26.10
N SER A 1135 -23.60 -35.24 25.19
CA SER A 1135 -25.06 -35.18 25.27
C SER A 1135 -25.71 -36.50 24.85
#